data_AF-A0A9D5Y0U8-F1
#
_entry.id   AF-A0A9D5Y0U8-F1
#
_cell.length_a   1.000
_cell.length_b   1.000
_cell.length_c   1.000
_cell.angle_alpha   90.00
_cell.angle_beta   90.00
_cell.angle_gamma   90.00
#
_symmetry.space_group_name_H-M   'P 1'
#
loop_
_entity.id
_entity.type
_entity.pdbx_description
1 polymer ?
#
loop_
_entity_poly.entity_id
_entity_poly.type
_entity_poly.pdbx_seq_one_letter_code
_entity_poly.pdbx_strand_id
1 'polypeptide(L)'
;MRTNKDIFADGSISFTPQELIDFEHTIKDAIAEFLPFSSYSLFFPREAVSAIPEPEFRREDGELVLPLVFQGKMLCYFIAKGVRLKAPSTAPKYIMALASSVLEKLALYKKAVTDPLTGLYSRDFFFNELEKAIERVQGCLAAGGCEAGVGRGADQSFSGTFGVIFLDLDTFQPINERYGYLTGDDILSEVGRLLDMVCPKYTAVSRFANDKFAILVPDAKPRACFQLSEVIRSGLSKLSFVDDITNDTITVTGSLGYVCYPQGLEGAQFRRAPSEQARMIVRKARNGVTVAKELGRNRVFGYSDILARGGRVLEVLPMNRMVVSLGEPSGAKVGQRFLVRAPKSGVGRDRRNPAVFKGEIVLVEVQNDVSLAEALHLEDSAWSVEPGDRLKLVEGDESVFNGKDEKDTVMPEKDAATDLYSYSEFITRFAEARLAPDQFCLTLIRILDQPGEDEEGYQEALDRMASNVARLAHGALGDDAVGGRWGLNGVIFFAESMDRDRLMERTLEIEKLAKASLGVRVSIGSACYPFLNFDRADILENCRKALEHALLLPEPCVAVFDSISLNLSADRRFMDGDIYGAIEEFKLALLDDENNLLARNSLGICYAQLGRFEEARREFEGVVAVDRKDVLALYNLGWANHRLGDLKSAAASYRKCLRAEPGHVYSLMRLGSIEEKADHLKKAANYYKKAAERPGGERMVLRPLARVAYRLGDIEGTREYLHLALNADHNDHQAMHMLAKLYLDQGEDPQIAEVLARQSAALSPGVDAYWDTLVEALEAQGKGEEAAKVAARAAG
;
A
#
# COMPACT_ATOMS: atom_id res chain seq x y z
N MET A 1 53.87 25.72 1.40
CA MET A 1 53.45 26.64 0.32
C MET A 1 52.82 25.84 -0.81
N ARG A 2 51.49 25.61 -0.74
CA ARG A 2 50.66 25.29 -1.90
C ARG A 2 49.79 26.53 -2.08
N THR A 3 50.11 27.31 -3.10
CA THR A 3 49.48 28.59 -3.45
C THR A 3 48.00 28.39 -3.76
N ASN A 4 47.19 29.36 -3.30
CA ASN A 4 45.78 29.57 -3.61
C ASN A 4 45.39 29.01 -4.99
N LYS A 5 44.63 27.91 -5.01
CA LYS A 5 43.71 27.68 -6.11
C LYS A 5 42.58 28.68 -5.92
N ASP A 6 42.41 29.59 -6.87
CA ASP A 6 41.26 30.48 -6.96
C ASP A 6 39.98 29.68 -6.73
N ILE A 7 39.20 30.07 -5.73
CA ILE A 7 37.87 29.54 -5.44
C ILE A 7 36.90 29.85 -6.61
N PHE A 8 37.34 30.71 -7.55
CA PHE A 8 36.61 31.20 -8.72
C PHE A 8 36.93 30.46 -10.04
N ALA A 9 37.83 29.46 -10.03
CA ALA A 9 38.33 28.79 -11.23
C ALA A 9 37.66 27.43 -11.55
N ASP A 10 36.45 27.18 -11.06
CA ASP A 10 35.61 26.11 -11.60
C ASP A 10 34.83 26.67 -12.79
N GLY A 11 35.19 26.25 -14.01
CA GLY A 11 34.53 26.64 -15.26
C GLY A 11 33.12 26.05 -15.45
N SER A 12 32.41 25.75 -14.36
CA SER A 12 31.10 25.07 -14.35
C SER A 12 29.91 26.01 -14.42
N ILE A 13 30.09 27.32 -14.20
CA ILE A 13 29.00 28.30 -14.20
C ILE A 13 29.13 29.19 -15.43
N SER A 14 28.14 29.12 -16.30
CA SER A 14 27.96 30.05 -17.42
C SER A 14 26.61 30.75 -17.31
N PHE A 15 26.53 31.95 -17.87
CA PHE A 15 25.27 32.65 -18.08
C PHE A 15 24.79 32.47 -19.52
N THR A 16 23.53 32.08 -19.69
CA THR A 16 22.90 32.16 -21.01
C THR A 16 22.37 33.59 -21.25
N PRO A 17 22.17 34.02 -22.51
CA PRO A 17 21.54 35.31 -22.80
C PRO A 17 20.17 35.46 -22.12
N GLN A 18 19.40 34.37 -22.04
CA GLN A 18 18.10 34.35 -21.38
C GLN A 18 18.22 34.59 -19.87
N GLU A 19 19.17 33.93 -19.20
CA GLU A 19 19.40 34.14 -17.77
C GLU A 19 19.80 35.59 -17.46
N LEU A 20 20.57 36.24 -18.33
CA LEU A 20 20.94 37.65 -18.17
C LEU A 20 19.74 38.58 -18.34
N ILE A 21 18.77 38.19 -19.17
CA ILE A 21 17.49 38.90 -19.29
C ILE A 21 16.67 38.68 -18.02
N ASP A 22 16.61 37.47 -17.49
CA ASP A 22 15.89 37.18 -16.24
C ASP A 22 16.49 37.95 -15.04
N PHE A 23 17.81 38.15 -15.02
CA PHE A 23 18.52 38.97 -14.03
C PHE A 23 18.66 40.46 -14.40
N GLU A 24 18.01 40.92 -15.47
CA GLU A 24 18.20 42.28 -16.01
C GLU A 24 17.98 43.37 -14.95
N HIS A 25 16.92 43.24 -14.15
CA HIS A 25 16.61 44.19 -13.09
C HIS A 25 17.66 44.18 -11.97
N THR A 26 18.14 43.01 -11.57
CA THR A 26 19.19 42.89 -10.55
C THR A 26 20.51 43.48 -11.05
N ILE A 27 20.86 43.25 -12.31
CA ILE A 27 22.05 43.83 -12.95
C ILE A 27 21.93 45.35 -12.99
N LYS A 28 20.78 45.87 -13.45
CA LYS A 28 20.50 47.30 -13.50
C LYS A 28 20.61 47.96 -12.13
N ASP A 29 19.93 47.42 -11.12
CA ASP A 29 19.88 48.04 -9.80
C ASP A 29 21.26 48.00 -9.12
N ALA A 30 22.01 46.90 -9.27
CA ALA A 30 23.39 46.82 -8.78
C ALA A 30 24.34 47.80 -9.47
N ILE A 31 24.21 48.00 -10.80
CA ILE A 31 25.01 49.00 -11.52
C ILE A 31 24.61 50.43 -11.12
N ALA A 32 23.32 50.67 -10.86
CA ALA A 32 22.81 51.97 -10.44
C ALA A 32 23.38 52.45 -9.09
N GLU A 33 23.80 51.54 -8.20
CA GLU A 33 24.43 51.88 -6.91
C GLU A 33 25.72 52.71 -7.08
N PHE A 34 26.47 52.48 -8.16
CA PHE A 34 27.75 53.17 -8.41
C PHE A 34 27.78 53.98 -9.71
N LEU A 35 26.79 53.82 -10.60
CA LEU A 35 26.66 54.55 -11.85
C LEU A 35 25.22 55.07 -12.03
N PRO A 36 24.95 56.37 -11.77
CA PRO A 36 23.65 56.95 -12.06
C PRO A 36 23.43 57.14 -13.57
N PHE A 37 22.30 56.64 -14.09
CA PHE A 37 21.86 56.76 -15.49
C PHE A 37 20.35 57.00 -15.58
N SER A 38 19.87 57.56 -16.70
CA SER A 38 18.43 57.84 -16.92
C SER A 38 17.69 56.67 -17.56
N SER A 39 18.38 55.89 -18.40
CA SER A 39 17.85 54.70 -19.06
C SER A 39 18.98 53.74 -19.43
N TYR A 40 18.66 52.47 -19.64
CA TYR A 40 19.62 51.43 -19.99
C TYR A 40 19.04 50.43 -20.99
N SER A 41 19.91 49.69 -21.68
CA SER A 41 19.55 48.52 -22.49
C SER A 41 20.65 47.46 -22.47
N LEU A 42 20.26 46.19 -22.50
CA LEU A 42 21.16 45.06 -22.71
C LEU A 42 21.20 44.70 -24.21
N PHE A 43 22.40 44.64 -24.78
CA PHE A 43 22.60 44.24 -26.18
C PHE A 43 23.48 43.00 -26.28
N PHE A 44 22.94 41.94 -26.88
CA PHE A 44 23.63 40.66 -27.06
C PHE A 44 24.22 40.59 -28.48
N PRO A 45 25.55 40.47 -28.65
CA PRO A 45 26.17 40.35 -29.96
C PRO A 45 25.77 39.03 -30.64
N ARG A 46 25.53 39.07 -31.96
CA ARG A 46 25.16 37.88 -32.75
C ARG A 46 26.31 36.91 -32.99
N GLU A 47 27.55 37.39 -32.93
CA GLU A 47 28.77 36.61 -33.13
C GLU A 47 29.66 36.68 -31.87
N ALA A 48 30.36 35.59 -31.56
CA ALA A 48 31.26 35.52 -30.42
C ALA A 48 32.45 36.47 -30.62
N VAL A 49 32.59 37.44 -29.73
CA VAL A 49 33.67 38.43 -29.81
C VAL A 49 34.98 37.81 -29.33
N SER A 50 35.99 37.74 -30.18
CA SER A 50 37.28 37.08 -29.90
C SER A 50 38.22 37.88 -28.98
N ALA A 51 37.99 39.19 -28.83
CA ALA A 51 38.73 40.07 -27.94
C ALA A 51 37.77 40.95 -27.13
N ILE A 52 38.01 41.09 -25.83
CA ILE A 52 37.16 41.93 -24.96
C ILE A 52 37.25 43.39 -25.44
N PRO A 53 36.13 44.01 -25.89
CA PRO A 53 36.13 45.41 -26.33
C PRO A 53 36.48 46.35 -25.17
N GLU A 54 37.09 47.50 -25.45
CA GLU A 54 37.22 48.54 -24.43
C GLU A 54 35.87 49.26 -24.22
N PRO A 55 35.57 49.72 -22.99
CA PRO A 55 34.35 50.48 -22.71
C PRO A 55 34.41 51.86 -23.36
N GLU A 56 33.34 52.28 -24.02
CA GLU A 56 33.26 53.52 -24.81
C GLU A 56 32.31 54.53 -24.15
N PHE A 57 32.76 55.76 -23.92
CA PHE A 57 31.90 56.86 -23.45
C PHE A 57 31.72 57.92 -24.53
N ARG A 58 30.51 58.05 -25.06
CA ARG A 58 30.12 59.03 -26.07
C ARG A 58 29.64 60.31 -25.39
N ARG A 59 30.53 61.31 -25.33
CA ARG A 59 30.28 62.58 -24.62
C ARG A 59 29.12 63.39 -25.20
N GLU A 60 28.90 63.32 -26.51
CA GLU A 60 27.86 64.09 -27.21
C GLU A 60 26.45 63.59 -26.86
N ASP A 61 26.30 62.28 -26.67
CA ASP A 61 25.01 61.63 -26.38
C ASP A 61 24.81 61.32 -24.87
N GLY A 62 25.85 61.53 -24.05
CA GLY A 62 25.85 61.11 -22.65
C GLY A 62 25.66 59.60 -22.46
N GLU A 63 26.15 58.81 -23.42
CA GLU A 63 25.96 57.36 -23.51
C GLU A 63 27.26 56.63 -23.15
N LEU A 64 27.14 55.63 -22.27
CA LEU A 64 28.23 54.76 -21.84
C LEU A 64 27.93 53.32 -22.28
N VAL A 65 28.80 52.77 -23.12
CA VAL A 65 28.72 51.39 -23.60
C VAL A 65 29.69 50.55 -22.78
N LEU A 66 29.15 49.66 -21.92
CA LEU A 66 29.93 48.80 -21.03
C LEU A 66 29.86 47.34 -21.50
N PRO A 67 30.98 46.74 -21.91
CA PRO A 67 31.06 45.30 -22.09
C PRO A 67 30.94 44.60 -20.74
N LEU A 68 29.95 43.71 -20.61
CA LEU A 68 29.78 42.83 -19.46
C LEU A 68 30.59 41.55 -19.68
N VAL A 69 31.62 41.36 -18.86
CA VAL A 69 32.59 40.27 -18.99
C VAL A 69 32.52 39.38 -17.76
N PHE A 70 32.46 38.06 -17.98
CA PHE A 70 32.48 37.06 -16.92
C PHE A 70 33.49 35.96 -17.26
N GLN A 71 34.39 35.63 -16.32
CA GLN A 71 35.45 34.63 -16.50
C GLN A 71 36.24 34.78 -17.84
N GLY A 72 36.54 36.02 -18.23
CA GLY A 72 37.29 36.32 -19.45
C GLY A 72 36.50 36.20 -20.76
N LYS A 73 35.18 35.93 -20.70
CA LYS A 73 34.27 35.92 -21.86
C LYS A 73 33.32 37.11 -21.81
N MET A 74 33.15 37.77 -22.96
CA MET A 74 32.17 38.85 -23.12
C MET A 74 30.78 38.24 -23.34
N LEU A 75 29.80 38.66 -22.53
CA LEU A 75 28.43 38.12 -22.55
C LEU A 75 27.46 39.05 -23.31
N CYS A 76 27.45 40.34 -22.96
CA CYS A 76 26.60 41.36 -23.58
C CYS A 76 27.14 42.77 -23.33
N TYR A 77 26.53 43.78 -23.94
CA TYR A 77 26.78 45.19 -23.65
C TYR A 77 25.66 45.75 -22.77
N PHE A 78 26.04 46.46 -21.71
CA PHE A 78 25.16 47.32 -20.93
C PHE A 78 25.32 48.76 -21.44
N ILE A 79 24.30 49.26 -22.13
CA ILE A 79 24.30 50.61 -22.71
C ILE A 79 23.52 51.51 -21.75
N ALA A 80 24.19 52.46 -21.11
CA ALA A 80 23.60 53.39 -20.17
C ALA A 80 23.55 54.81 -20.76
N LYS A 81 22.38 55.47 -20.71
CA LYS A 81 22.20 56.84 -21.22
C LYS A 81 22.03 57.86 -20.09
N GLY A 82 22.38 59.11 -20.35
CA GLY A 82 22.31 60.20 -19.38
C GLY A 82 23.39 60.14 -18.30
N VAL A 83 24.51 59.48 -18.58
CA VAL A 83 25.61 59.27 -17.63
C VAL A 83 26.51 60.51 -17.56
N ARG A 84 26.88 60.93 -16.35
CA ARG A 84 27.85 62.01 -16.11
C ARG A 84 29.13 61.46 -15.48
N LEU A 85 30.23 61.46 -16.22
CA LEU A 85 31.54 61.00 -15.73
C LEU A 85 32.48 62.18 -15.45
N LYS A 86 33.11 62.19 -14.27
CA LYS A 86 34.13 63.20 -13.89
C LYS A 86 35.46 63.01 -14.61
N ALA A 87 35.83 61.77 -14.97
CA ALA A 87 37.10 61.43 -15.63
C ALA A 87 36.85 60.48 -16.83
N PRO A 88 36.52 61.03 -18.02
CA PRO A 88 35.98 60.22 -19.13
C PRO A 88 36.97 59.24 -19.77
N SER A 89 38.28 59.45 -19.60
CA SER A 89 39.33 58.60 -20.19
C SER A 89 39.70 57.39 -19.32
N THR A 90 39.45 57.44 -18.01
CA THR A 90 39.89 56.41 -17.05
C THR A 90 38.72 55.74 -16.35
N ALA A 91 37.65 56.48 -16.02
CA ALA A 91 36.50 55.96 -15.29
C ALA A 91 35.80 54.75 -15.98
N PRO A 92 35.62 54.71 -17.31
CA PRO A 92 34.96 53.57 -17.96
C PRO A 92 35.63 52.22 -17.70
N LYS A 93 36.98 52.18 -17.60
CA LYS A 93 37.73 50.93 -17.32
C LYS A 93 37.46 50.40 -15.90
N TYR A 94 37.39 51.29 -14.91
CA TYR A 94 37.03 50.91 -13.54
C TYR A 94 35.56 50.51 -13.41
N ILE A 95 34.66 51.19 -14.12
CA ILE A 95 33.23 50.87 -14.14
C ILE A 95 32.99 49.48 -14.77
N MET A 96 33.70 49.15 -15.84
CA MET A 96 33.65 47.81 -16.45
C MET A 96 34.08 46.71 -15.46
N ALA A 97 35.14 46.96 -14.68
CA ALA A 97 35.57 46.02 -13.65
C ALA A 97 34.51 45.84 -12.54
N LEU A 98 33.91 46.93 -12.06
CA LEU A 98 32.82 46.88 -11.07
C LEU A 98 31.58 46.15 -11.60
N ALA A 99 31.19 46.43 -12.85
CA ALA A 99 30.08 45.74 -13.50
C ALA A 99 30.36 44.23 -13.69
N SER A 100 31.62 43.86 -13.91
CA SER A 100 32.03 42.44 -13.96
C SER A 100 31.92 41.76 -12.59
N SER A 101 32.24 42.46 -11.49
CA SER A 101 32.03 41.93 -10.12
C SER A 101 30.54 41.74 -9.76
N VAL A 102 29.62 42.49 -10.37
CA VAL A 102 28.17 42.24 -10.24
C VAL A 102 27.81 40.87 -10.80
N LEU A 103 28.41 40.46 -11.93
CA LEU A 103 28.20 39.14 -12.51
C LEU A 103 28.82 38.03 -11.66
N GLU A 104 29.95 38.28 -11.00
CA GLU A 104 30.52 37.34 -10.02
C GLU A 104 29.59 37.15 -8.82
N LYS A 105 29.00 38.22 -8.30
CA LYS A 105 27.98 38.14 -7.24
C LYS A 105 26.75 37.35 -7.71
N LEU A 106 26.29 37.55 -8.94
CA LEU A 106 25.18 36.78 -9.52
C LEU A 106 25.54 35.31 -9.72
N ALA A 107 26.79 35.00 -10.09
CA ALA A 107 27.24 33.62 -10.26
C ALA A 107 27.29 32.89 -8.91
N LEU A 108 27.77 33.56 -7.86
CA LEU A 108 27.73 33.05 -6.49
C LEU A 108 26.29 32.85 -6.00
N TYR A 109 25.40 33.79 -6.31
CA TYR A 109 23.98 33.65 -6.00
C TYR A 109 23.38 32.43 -6.72
N LYS A 110 23.60 32.29 -8.03
CA LYS A 110 23.16 31.13 -8.84
C LYS A 110 23.66 29.83 -8.21
N LYS A 111 24.94 29.74 -7.87
CA LYS A 111 25.54 28.57 -7.21
C LYS A 111 24.92 28.26 -5.85
N ALA A 112 24.52 29.27 -5.10
CA ALA A 112 23.90 29.09 -3.78
C ALA A 112 22.45 28.59 -3.88
N VAL A 113 21.74 28.92 -4.96
CA VAL A 113 20.33 28.58 -5.14
C VAL A 113 20.09 27.37 -6.05
N THR A 114 21.12 26.76 -6.64
CA THR A 114 20.98 25.57 -7.49
C THR A 114 21.70 24.34 -6.92
N ASP A 115 21.17 23.16 -7.23
CA ASP A 115 21.77 21.86 -6.92
C ASP A 115 22.89 21.55 -7.92
N PRO A 116 24.11 21.18 -7.47
CA PRO A 116 25.27 20.99 -8.34
C PRO A 116 25.17 19.78 -9.27
N LEU A 117 24.38 18.76 -8.93
CA LEU A 117 24.24 17.55 -9.74
C LEU A 117 23.23 17.78 -10.87
N THR A 118 22.05 18.29 -10.52
CA THR A 118 20.91 18.38 -11.44
C THR A 118 20.77 19.74 -12.13
N GLY A 119 21.41 20.79 -11.61
CA GLY A 119 21.27 22.17 -12.10
C GLY A 119 19.93 22.85 -11.75
N LEU A 120 19.01 22.12 -11.09
CA LEU A 120 17.71 22.63 -10.65
C LEU A 120 17.83 23.48 -9.38
N TYR A 121 16.78 24.20 -9.00
CA TYR A 121 16.80 25.01 -7.77
C TYR A 121 16.96 24.15 -6.50
N SER A 122 17.53 24.75 -5.46
CA SER A 122 17.69 24.15 -4.15
C SER A 122 16.37 24.14 -3.38
N ARG A 123 16.29 23.28 -2.37
CA ARG A 123 15.15 23.18 -1.46
C ARG A 123 14.83 24.53 -0.78
N ASP A 124 15.84 25.28 -0.37
CA ASP A 124 15.65 26.56 0.34
C ASP A 124 15.06 27.63 -0.59
N PHE A 125 15.52 27.67 -1.84
CA PHE A 125 14.95 28.55 -2.86
C PHE A 125 13.46 28.23 -3.11
N PHE A 126 13.12 26.94 -3.20
CA PHE A 126 11.74 26.50 -3.37
C PHE A 126 10.81 26.97 -2.23
N PHE A 127 11.23 26.83 -0.97
CA PHE A 127 10.42 27.30 0.15
C PHE A 127 10.23 28.82 0.15
N ASN A 128 11.30 29.58 -0.18
CA ASN A 128 11.21 31.03 -0.29
C ASN A 128 10.22 31.48 -1.38
N GLU A 129 10.23 30.83 -2.55
CA GLU A 129 9.28 31.14 -3.62
C GLU A 129 7.85 30.72 -3.28
N LEU A 130 7.68 29.60 -2.57
CA LEU A 130 6.37 29.15 -2.09
C LEU A 130 5.78 30.11 -1.04
N GLU A 131 6.59 30.61 -0.11
CA GLU A 131 6.17 31.62 0.88
C GLU A 131 5.70 32.90 0.19
N LYS A 132 6.48 33.42 -0.76
CA LYS A 132 6.07 34.58 -1.59
C LYS A 132 4.79 34.32 -2.38
N ALA A 133 4.57 33.10 -2.86
CA ALA A 133 3.34 32.75 -3.58
C ALA A 133 2.13 32.76 -2.64
N ILE A 134 2.27 32.25 -1.40
CA ILE A 134 1.22 32.29 -0.38
C ILE A 134 0.89 33.73 -0.01
N GLU A 135 1.89 34.57 0.25
CA GLU A 135 1.70 35.99 0.58
C GLU A 135 0.96 36.73 -0.54
N ARG A 136 1.33 36.48 -1.81
CA ARG A 136 0.64 37.04 -2.98
C ARG A 136 -0.84 36.67 -3.01
N VAL A 137 -1.18 35.39 -2.82
CA VAL A 137 -2.58 34.95 -2.82
C VAL A 137 -3.35 35.52 -1.61
N GLN A 138 -2.74 35.54 -0.42
CA GLN A 138 -3.38 36.10 0.78
C GLN A 138 -3.63 37.60 0.66
N GLY A 139 -2.68 38.35 0.08
CA GLY A 139 -2.84 39.77 -0.21
C GLY A 139 -4.04 40.04 -1.14
N CYS A 140 -4.24 39.20 -2.16
CA CYS A 140 -5.40 39.29 -3.05
C CYS A 140 -6.73 38.95 -2.34
N LEU A 141 -6.73 37.98 -1.42
CA LEU A 141 -7.94 37.56 -0.69
C LEU A 141 -8.37 38.58 0.38
N ALA A 142 -7.43 39.28 1.02
CA ALA A 142 -7.69 40.22 2.09
C ALA A 142 -8.18 41.61 1.62
N ALA A 143 -7.78 42.05 0.42
CA ALA A 143 -8.01 43.42 -0.07
C ALA A 143 -9.31 43.61 -0.88
N GLY A 144 -10.12 42.56 -1.10
CA GLY A 144 -11.39 42.68 -1.84
C GLY A 144 -11.25 43.11 -3.32
N GLY A 145 -10.04 43.16 -3.86
CA GLY A 145 -9.76 43.47 -5.25
C GLY A 145 -8.30 43.14 -5.57
N CYS A 146 -8.07 42.48 -6.71
CA CYS A 146 -6.74 42.31 -7.29
C CYS A 146 -6.27 43.65 -7.87
N GLU A 147 -6.13 44.69 -7.05
CA GLU A 147 -5.45 45.91 -7.48
C GLU A 147 -3.96 45.81 -7.16
N ALA A 148 -3.19 45.79 -8.25
CA ALA A 148 -1.75 45.69 -8.29
C ALA A 148 -1.07 46.71 -7.36
N GLY A 149 -0.34 46.19 -6.37
CA GLY A 149 0.57 46.95 -5.52
C GLY A 149 2.03 46.68 -5.89
N VAL A 150 2.56 47.52 -6.80
CA VAL A 150 3.99 47.81 -7.07
C VAL A 150 4.77 46.82 -7.97
N GLY A 151 4.84 47.17 -9.27
CA GLY A 151 6.05 46.95 -10.08
C GLY A 151 5.93 46.20 -11.42
N ARG A 152 5.41 46.88 -12.46
CA ARG A 152 5.63 46.68 -13.91
C ARG A 152 5.35 45.30 -14.57
N GLY A 153 4.51 45.33 -15.61
CA GLY A 153 4.45 44.33 -16.68
C GLY A 153 3.02 43.84 -16.94
N ALA A 154 2.38 44.38 -17.97
CA ALA A 154 1.10 43.89 -18.46
C ALA A 154 1.24 42.43 -18.94
N ASP A 155 0.18 41.62 -18.72
CA ASP A 155 -0.15 40.31 -19.34
C ASP A 155 -0.17 39.02 -18.50
N GLN A 156 -0.30 39.04 -17.17
CA GLN A 156 -0.73 37.82 -16.46
C GLN A 156 -1.90 38.08 -15.52
N SER A 157 -3.07 37.57 -15.94
CA SER A 157 -4.27 37.44 -15.11
C SER A 157 -3.97 36.49 -13.95
N PHE A 158 -3.54 37.03 -12.82
CA PHE A 158 -3.33 36.26 -11.60
C PHE A 158 -4.67 35.66 -11.14
N SER A 159 -4.72 34.34 -11.10
CA SER A 159 -5.92 33.54 -10.83
C SER A 159 -6.23 33.39 -9.34
N GLY A 160 -5.33 33.87 -8.46
CA GLY A 160 -5.44 33.68 -7.02
C GLY A 160 -5.23 32.24 -6.56
N THR A 161 -4.64 31.39 -7.40
CA THR A 161 -4.38 29.98 -7.10
C THR A 161 -2.96 29.57 -7.51
N PHE A 162 -2.40 28.56 -6.87
CA PHE A 162 -1.16 27.92 -7.33
C PHE A 162 -1.17 26.43 -7.01
N GLY A 163 -0.34 25.67 -7.71
CA GLY A 163 -0.15 24.24 -7.51
C GLY A 163 1.24 23.91 -6.99
N VAL A 164 1.32 22.90 -6.11
CA VAL A 164 2.58 22.27 -5.73
C VAL A 164 2.53 20.81 -6.15
N ILE A 165 3.51 20.39 -6.95
CA ILE A 165 3.71 19.00 -7.36
C ILE A 165 4.97 18.48 -6.67
N PHE A 166 4.87 17.29 -6.08
CA PHE A 166 5.99 16.57 -5.49
C PHE A 166 6.20 15.29 -6.30
N LEU A 167 7.45 15.02 -6.67
CA LEU A 167 7.88 13.84 -7.43
C LEU A 167 8.87 13.05 -6.57
N ASP A 168 8.70 11.74 -6.55
CA ASP A 168 9.61 10.81 -5.89
C ASP A 168 9.85 9.63 -6.83
N LEU A 169 11.12 9.35 -7.16
CA LEU A 169 11.48 8.26 -8.05
C LEU A 169 11.14 6.90 -7.44
N ASP A 170 10.66 5.99 -8.27
CA ASP A 170 10.26 4.67 -7.84
C ASP A 170 11.47 3.73 -7.80
N THR A 171 11.60 2.98 -6.71
CA THR A 171 12.63 1.92 -6.55
C THR A 171 14.08 2.40 -6.76
N PHE A 172 14.36 3.67 -6.50
CA PHE A 172 15.69 4.24 -6.74
C PHE A 172 16.78 3.70 -5.80
N GLN A 173 16.44 3.38 -4.55
CA GLN A 173 17.40 2.77 -3.62
C GLN A 173 17.89 1.38 -4.10
N PRO A 174 17.01 0.43 -4.49
CA PRO A 174 17.45 -0.83 -5.12
C PRO A 174 18.32 -0.65 -6.37
N ILE A 175 18.10 0.41 -7.16
CA ILE A 175 18.96 0.72 -8.31
C ILE A 175 20.37 1.05 -7.83
N ASN A 176 20.51 1.89 -6.80
CA ASN A 176 21.83 2.20 -6.22
C ASN A 176 22.48 0.97 -5.57
N GLU A 177 21.71 0.10 -4.91
CA GLU A 177 22.21 -1.13 -4.29
C GLU A 177 22.66 -2.17 -5.33
N ARG A 178 21.97 -2.26 -6.47
CA ARG A 178 22.27 -3.24 -7.53
C ARG A 178 23.36 -2.78 -8.50
N TYR A 179 23.36 -1.50 -8.88
CA TYR A 179 24.22 -0.96 -9.95
C TYR A 179 25.23 0.11 -9.48
N GLY A 180 25.14 0.56 -8.21
CA GLY A 180 26.05 1.55 -7.62
C GLY A 180 25.61 3.01 -7.74
N TYR A 181 26.21 3.88 -6.92
CA TYR A 181 25.83 5.29 -6.79
C TYR A 181 26.20 6.18 -7.98
N LEU A 182 27.27 5.85 -8.73
CA LEU A 182 27.67 6.63 -9.91
C LEU A 182 26.60 6.56 -11.01
N THR A 183 26.10 5.35 -11.29
CA THR A 183 24.97 5.12 -12.20
C THR A 183 23.71 5.84 -11.72
N GLY A 184 23.49 5.91 -10.40
CA GLY A 184 22.42 6.69 -9.80
C GLY A 184 22.53 8.20 -10.05
N ASP A 185 23.73 8.78 -9.94
CA ASP A 185 23.98 10.20 -10.18
C ASP A 185 23.75 10.59 -11.65
N ASP A 186 24.11 9.72 -12.60
CA ASP A 186 23.82 9.90 -14.02
C ASP A 186 22.32 9.91 -14.30
N ILE A 187 21.58 8.98 -13.68
CA ILE A 187 20.11 8.94 -13.75
C ILE A 187 19.50 10.24 -13.23
N LEU A 188 19.93 10.72 -12.06
CA LEU A 188 19.39 11.93 -11.44
C LEU A 188 19.67 13.18 -12.28
N SER A 189 20.85 13.25 -12.90
CA SER A 189 21.23 14.34 -13.80
C SER A 189 20.31 14.38 -15.04
N GLU A 190 19.99 13.22 -15.61
CA GLU A 190 19.09 13.13 -16.76
C GLU A 190 17.63 13.45 -16.38
N VAL A 191 17.18 13.02 -15.21
CA VAL A 191 15.89 13.43 -14.65
C VAL A 191 15.81 14.95 -14.47
N GLY A 192 16.90 15.58 -14.02
CA GLY A 192 16.99 17.04 -13.90
C GLY A 192 16.79 17.75 -15.24
N ARG A 193 17.46 17.28 -16.31
CA ARG A 193 17.31 17.81 -17.67
C ARG A 193 15.90 17.64 -18.22
N LEU A 194 15.29 16.47 -17.99
CA LEU A 194 13.91 16.22 -18.38
C LEU A 194 12.95 17.23 -17.72
N LEU A 195 13.12 17.48 -16.42
CA LEU A 195 12.27 18.43 -15.70
C LEU A 195 12.44 19.87 -16.20
N ASP A 196 13.66 20.34 -16.47
CA ASP A 196 13.88 21.69 -17.03
C ASP A 196 13.33 21.85 -18.47
N MET A 197 13.27 20.75 -19.23
CA MET A 197 12.70 20.74 -20.58
C MET A 197 11.16 20.73 -20.56
N VAL A 198 10.56 19.93 -19.67
CA VAL A 198 9.10 19.71 -19.62
C VAL A 198 8.37 20.82 -18.87
N CYS A 199 8.97 21.36 -17.82
CA CYS A 199 8.33 22.35 -16.98
C CYS A 199 8.37 23.75 -17.62
N PRO A 200 7.26 24.52 -17.58
CA PRO A 200 7.25 25.90 -18.08
C PRO A 200 8.24 26.81 -17.32
N LYS A 201 8.80 27.81 -18.00
CA LYS A 201 9.86 28.68 -17.42
C LYS A 201 9.44 29.53 -16.22
N TYR A 202 8.15 29.78 -16.03
CA TYR A 202 7.63 30.46 -14.84
C TYR A 202 7.43 29.53 -13.63
N THR A 203 7.71 28.23 -13.75
CA THR A 203 7.65 27.28 -12.64
C THR A 203 8.98 27.22 -11.89
N ALA A 204 8.92 27.06 -10.56
CA ALA A 204 10.12 26.83 -9.77
C ALA A 204 10.30 25.32 -9.56
N VAL A 205 11.21 24.73 -10.34
CA VAL A 205 11.57 23.30 -10.27
C VAL A 205 12.80 23.14 -9.37
N SER A 206 12.68 22.31 -8.35
CA SER A 206 13.74 22.11 -7.36
C SER A 206 14.05 20.64 -7.10
N ARG A 207 15.31 20.35 -6.78
CA ARG A 207 15.69 19.08 -6.16
C ARG A 207 15.51 19.23 -4.66
N PHE A 208 14.57 18.45 -4.10
CA PHE A 208 14.14 18.60 -2.72
C PHE A 208 15.04 17.84 -1.75
N ALA A 209 15.31 16.56 -2.03
CA ALA A 209 16.23 15.69 -1.29
C ALA A 209 16.46 14.37 -2.04
N ASN A 210 17.70 13.90 -2.13
CA ASN A 210 18.07 12.61 -2.75
C ASN A 210 17.46 12.43 -4.16
N ASP A 211 16.41 11.60 -4.25
CA ASP A 211 15.63 11.18 -5.42
C ASP A 211 14.28 11.90 -5.55
N LYS A 212 14.08 12.99 -4.79
CA LYS A 212 12.82 13.73 -4.68
C LYS A 212 12.94 15.13 -5.26
N PHE A 213 11.90 15.53 -5.99
CA PHE A 213 11.80 16.83 -6.67
C PHE A 213 10.50 17.53 -6.28
N ALA A 214 10.52 18.86 -6.24
CA ALA A 214 9.34 19.67 -5.96
C ALA A 214 9.20 20.80 -6.99
N ILE A 215 7.97 21.01 -7.46
CA ILE A 215 7.65 21.94 -8.54
C ILE A 215 6.53 22.86 -8.06
N LEU A 216 6.78 24.16 -8.08
CA LEU A 216 5.78 25.19 -7.84
C LEU A 216 5.24 25.68 -9.18
N VAL A 217 3.93 25.58 -9.36
CA VAL A 217 3.23 25.98 -10.58
C VAL A 217 2.33 27.19 -10.26
N PRO A 218 2.77 28.42 -10.56
CA PRO A 218 1.93 29.61 -10.44
C PRO A 218 0.65 29.49 -11.28
N ASP A 219 -0.44 30.06 -10.79
CA ASP A 219 -1.73 30.15 -11.50
C ASP A 219 -2.34 28.82 -11.97
N ALA A 220 -2.04 27.75 -11.24
CA ALA A 220 -2.45 26.40 -11.60
C ALA A 220 -3.70 25.92 -10.85
N LYS A 221 -4.71 25.51 -11.65
CA LYS A 221 -5.88 24.75 -11.19
C LYS A 221 -5.55 23.25 -11.07
N PRO A 222 -6.35 22.44 -10.35
CA PRO A 222 -6.10 20.99 -10.18
C PRO A 222 -5.87 20.24 -11.49
N ARG A 223 -6.65 20.54 -12.53
CA ARG A 223 -6.51 19.91 -13.85
C ARG A 223 -5.15 20.21 -14.51
N ALA A 224 -4.64 21.42 -14.36
CA ALA A 224 -3.33 21.81 -14.92
C ALA A 224 -2.20 21.09 -14.17
N CYS A 225 -2.28 20.98 -12.84
CA CYS A 225 -1.32 20.24 -12.03
C CYS A 225 -1.30 18.76 -12.39
N PHE A 226 -2.47 18.15 -12.58
CA PHE A 226 -2.60 16.76 -13.02
C PHE A 226 -1.96 16.55 -14.39
N GLN A 227 -2.27 17.40 -15.37
CA GLN A 227 -1.72 17.31 -16.72
C GLN A 227 -0.20 17.43 -16.74
N LEU A 228 0.37 18.43 -16.05
CA LEU A 228 1.82 18.58 -15.96
C LEU A 228 2.47 17.37 -15.28
N SER A 229 1.86 16.86 -14.22
CA SER A 229 2.34 15.66 -13.53
C SER A 229 2.34 14.42 -14.44
N GLU A 230 1.30 14.22 -15.26
CA GLU A 230 1.23 13.11 -16.22
C GLU A 230 2.26 13.25 -17.35
N VAL A 231 2.53 14.47 -17.83
CA VAL A 231 3.59 14.72 -18.82
C VAL A 231 4.95 14.35 -18.24
N ILE A 232 5.25 14.78 -17.02
CA ILE A 232 6.50 14.42 -16.31
C ILE A 232 6.61 12.91 -16.15
N ARG A 233 5.56 12.26 -15.65
CA ARG A 233 5.51 10.80 -15.44
C ARG A 233 5.77 10.03 -16.74
N SER A 234 5.10 10.43 -17.83
CA SER A 234 5.28 9.84 -19.15
C SER A 234 6.70 10.05 -19.68
N GLY A 235 7.28 11.23 -19.46
CA GLY A 235 8.68 11.53 -19.78
C GLY A 235 9.66 10.61 -19.06
N LEU A 236 9.49 10.43 -17.75
CA LEU A 236 10.35 9.57 -16.93
C LEU A 236 10.32 8.12 -17.44
N SER A 237 9.14 7.58 -17.74
CA SER A 237 8.98 6.20 -18.19
C SER A 237 9.66 5.86 -19.53
N LYS A 238 10.10 6.87 -20.28
CA LYS A 238 10.82 6.71 -21.55
C LYS A 238 12.34 6.72 -21.39
N LEU A 239 12.85 7.06 -20.20
CA LEU A 239 14.28 7.02 -19.92
C LEU A 239 14.73 5.56 -19.75
N SER A 240 15.73 5.16 -20.52
CA SER A 240 16.36 3.84 -20.44
C SER A 240 17.87 4.01 -20.38
N PHE A 241 18.51 3.29 -19.46
CA PHE A 241 19.95 3.25 -19.27
C PHE A 241 20.42 1.80 -19.42
N VAL A 242 21.67 1.58 -19.80
CA VAL A 242 22.26 0.24 -19.94
C VAL A 242 23.43 0.13 -18.98
N ASP A 243 23.48 -0.94 -18.19
CA ASP A 243 24.59 -1.23 -17.28
C ASP A 243 25.72 -1.97 -18.01
N ASP A 244 26.95 -1.49 -17.86
CA ASP A 244 28.11 -2.02 -18.59
C ASP A 244 28.58 -3.42 -18.12
N ILE A 245 28.15 -3.89 -16.93
CA ILE A 245 28.64 -5.14 -16.31
C ILE A 245 27.64 -6.28 -16.50
N THR A 246 26.38 -6.01 -16.17
CA THR A 246 25.28 -6.99 -16.26
C THR A 246 24.62 -7.00 -17.63
N ASN A 247 24.86 -5.95 -18.45
CA ASN A 247 24.16 -5.68 -19.71
C ASN A 247 22.63 -5.54 -19.52
N ASP A 248 22.21 -5.21 -18.29
CA ASP A 248 20.82 -5.02 -17.93
C ASP A 248 20.33 -3.65 -18.43
N THR A 249 19.07 -3.60 -18.86
CA THR A 249 18.39 -2.34 -19.19
C THR A 249 17.68 -1.79 -17.94
N ILE A 250 18.07 -0.60 -17.50
CA ILE A 250 17.51 0.09 -16.33
C ILE A 250 16.45 1.09 -16.82
N THR A 251 15.22 0.91 -16.34
CA THR A 251 14.11 1.85 -16.59
C THR A 251 13.74 2.57 -15.31
N VAL A 252 13.43 3.87 -15.41
CA VAL A 252 13.09 4.71 -14.25
C VAL A 252 11.64 5.16 -14.34
N THR A 253 10.89 5.03 -13.25
CA THR A 253 9.55 5.59 -13.12
C THR A 253 9.47 6.52 -11.91
N GLY A 254 8.43 7.34 -11.83
CA GLY A 254 8.21 8.24 -10.71
C GLY A 254 6.76 8.26 -10.28
N SER A 255 6.55 8.42 -8.98
CA SER A 255 5.24 8.66 -8.38
C SER A 255 5.11 10.14 -8.03
N LEU A 256 4.00 10.76 -8.46
CA LEU A 256 3.77 12.19 -8.30
C LEU A 256 2.51 12.46 -7.47
N GLY A 257 2.58 13.48 -6.63
CA GLY A 257 1.47 13.96 -5.81
C GLY A 257 1.34 15.46 -5.94
N TYR A 258 0.11 15.97 -6.06
CA TYR A 258 -0.11 17.40 -6.19
C TYR A 258 -1.20 17.93 -5.26
N VAL A 259 -1.09 19.21 -4.94
CA VAL A 259 -2.09 19.97 -4.16
C VAL A 259 -2.22 21.36 -4.74
N CYS A 260 -3.43 21.92 -4.71
CA CYS A 260 -3.69 23.30 -5.12
C CYS A 260 -4.03 24.16 -3.90
N TYR A 261 -3.51 25.37 -3.85
CA TYR A 261 -3.87 26.39 -2.88
C TYR A 261 -4.87 27.37 -3.53
N PRO A 262 -5.94 27.78 -2.82
CA PRO A 262 -6.23 27.55 -1.40
C PRO A 262 -7.02 26.27 -1.09
N GLN A 263 -7.48 25.50 -2.09
CA GLN A 263 -8.39 24.36 -1.89
C GLN A 263 -7.81 23.24 -0.99
N GLY A 264 -6.49 23.14 -0.93
CA GLY A 264 -5.77 22.19 -0.11
C GLY A 264 -5.64 22.58 1.36
N LEU A 265 -6.20 23.70 1.83
CA LEU A 265 -6.19 24.11 3.25
C LEU A 265 -7.61 24.17 3.84
N GLU A 266 -7.71 23.95 5.15
CA GLU A 266 -8.96 23.98 5.92
C GLU A 266 -8.98 25.13 6.94
N GLY A 267 -10.17 25.56 7.37
CA GLY A 267 -10.44 26.80 8.11
C GLY A 267 -9.34 27.33 9.07
N ALA A 268 -8.90 26.54 10.05
CA ALA A 268 -7.89 26.98 11.03
C ALA A 268 -6.46 27.11 10.44
N GLN A 269 -6.18 26.40 9.34
CA GLN A 269 -4.87 26.36 8.69
C GLN A 269 -4.55 27.68 7.98
N PHE A 270 -5.57 28.42 7.53
CA PHE A 270 -5.41 29.75 6.92
C PHE A 270 -4.90 30.82 7.90
N ARG A 271 -5.05 30.62 9.21
CA ARG A 271 -4.61 31.57 10.25
C ARG A 271 -3.13 31.43 10.63
N ARG A 272 -2.44 30.41 10.10
CA ARG A 272 -1.02 30.14 10.39
C ARG A 272 -0.11 31.06 9.58
N ALA A 273 1.15 31.21 10.00
CA ALA A 273 2.15 31.97 9.26
C ALA A 273 2.40 31.37 7.85
N PRO A 274 2.76 32.18 6.83
CA PRO A 274 3.02 31.68 5.47
C PRO A 274 4.04 30.55 5.40
N SER A 275 5.09 30.60 6.22
CA SER A 275 6.12 29.56 6.32
C SER A 275 5.59 28.22 6.85
N GLU A 276 4.64 28.25 7.79
CA GLU A 276 3.96 27.03 8.26
C GLU A 276 3.03 26.47 7.18
N GLN A 277 2.28 27.34 6.50
CA GLN A 277 1.40 26.94 5.40
C GLN A 277 2.20 26.31 4.26
N ALA A 278 3.36 26.86 3.90
CA ALA A 278 4.27 26.30 2.90
C ALA A 278 4.67 24.85 3.24
N ARG A 279 5.08 24.61 4.49
CA ARG A 279 5.42 23.25 4.96
C ARG A 279 4.22 22.31 4.93
N MET A 280 3.03 22.79 5.29
CA MET A 280 1.80 22.00 5.24
C MET A 280 1.43 21.59 3.81
N ILE A 281 1.51 22.51 2.86
CA ILE A 281 1.20 22.25 1.44
C ILE A 281 2.16 21.19 0.88
N VAL A 282 3.46 21.33 1.13
CA VAL A 282 4.46 20.33 0.70
C VAL A 282 4.18 18.97 1.34
N ARG A 283 3.82 18.94 2.63
CA ARG A 283 3.43 17.69 3.32
C ARG A 283 2.20 17.06 2.65
N LYS A 284 1.18 17.85 2.30
CA LYS A 284 -0.03 17.36 1.60
C LYS A 284 0.28 16.80 0.21
N ALA A 285 1.15 17.46 -0.57
CA ALA A 285 1.62 16.92 -1.85
C ALA A 285 2.37 15.58 -1.67
N ARG A 286 3.23 15.47 -0.64
CA ARG A 286 3.94 14.22 -0.30
C ARG A 286 3.00 13.09 0.12
N ASN A 287 1.89 13.39 0.79
CA ASN A 287 0.87 12.38 1.09
C ASN A 287 0.29 11.81 -0.21
N GLY A 288 0.05 12.66 -1.22
CA GLY A 288 -0.37 12.21 -2.56
C GLY A 288 0.65 11.24 -3.20
N VAL A 289 1.94 11.55 -3.10
CA VAL A 289 3.01 10.64 -3.57
C VAL A 289 3.01 9.31 -2.83
N THR A 290 2.80 9.35 -1.51
CA THR A 290 2.75 8.15 -0.68
C THR A 290 1.62 7.23 -1.17
N VAL A 291 0.42 7.79 -1.33
CA VAL A 291 -0.74 7.07 -1.86
C VAL A 291 -0.50 6.57 -3.30
N ALA A 292 0.16 7.37 -4.15
CA ALA A 292 0.54 6.96 -5.50
C ALA A 292 1.47 5.73 -5.49
N LYS A 293 2.47 5.71 -4.61
CA LYS A 293 3.39 4.58 -4.44
C LYS A 293 2.65 3.33 -3.96
N GLU A 294 1.76 3.48 -2.97
CA GLU A 294 0.94 2.40 -2.42
C GLU A 294 -0.08 1.82 -3.40
N LEU A 295 -0.59 2.64 -4.33
CA LEU A 295 -1.54 2.21 -5.36
C LEU A 295 -0.88 1.40 -6.48
N GLY A 296 0.46 1.28 -6.49
CA GLY A 296 1.22 0.52 -7.47
C GLY A 296 2.21 1.35 -8.28
N ARG A 297 2.68 2.47 -7.73
CA ARG A 297 3.75 3.33 -8.29
C ARG A 297 3.43 3.87 -9.70
N ASN A 298 4.37 4.60 -10.31
CA ASN A 298 4.29 5.16 -11.66
C ASN A 298 2.92 5.80 -11.97
N ARG A 299 2.46 6.71 -11.11
CA ARG A 299 1.16 7.38 -11.24
C ARG A 299 1.12 8.74 -10.56
N VAL A 300 0.11 9.51 -10.92
CA VAL A 300 -0.20 10.81 -10.32
C VAL A 300 -1.38 10.67 -9.37
N PHE A 301 -1.32 11.28 -8.20
CA PHE A 301 -2.42 11.30 -7.24
C PHE A 301 -2.61 12.67 -6.57
N GLY A 302 -3.82 13.23 -6.64
CA GLY A 302 -4.14 14.51 -6.02
C GLY A 302 -4.43 14.36 -4.53
N TYR A 303 -4.02 15.33 -3.71
CA TYR A 303 -4.33 15.34 -2.28
C TYR A 303 -5.85 15.29 -2.01
N SER A 304 -6.65 16.01 -2.80
CA SER A 304 -8.12 16.04 -2.69
C SER A 304 -8.77 14.67 -2.88
N ASP A 305 -8.10 13.75 -3.59
CA ASP A 305 -8.66 12.45 -3.94
C ASP A 305 -8.35 11.37 -2.88
N ILE A 306 -7.52 11.69 -1.86
CA ILE A 306 -7.05 10.72 -0.87
C ILE A 306 -8.20 10.17 -0.03
N LEU A 307 -9.06 11.03 0.51
CA LEU A 307 -10.22 10.58 1.28
C LEU A 307 -11.22 9.81 0.43
N ALA A 308 -11.47 10.28 -0.79
CA ALA A 308 -12.51 9.70 -1.63
C ALA A 308 -12.11 8.32 -2.17
N ARG A 309 -10.84 8.12 -2.54
CA ARG A 309 -10.39 6.96 -3.33
C ARG A 309 -9.00 6.41 -2.96
N GLY A 310 -8.29 7.07 -2.03
CA GLY A 310 -6.92 6.73 -1.66
C GLY A 310 -6.81 5.81 -0.45
N GLY A 311 -7.87 5.66 0.35
CA GLY A 311 -7.86 4.81 1.53
C GLY A 311 -7.75 3.32 1.22
N ARG A 312 -7.03 2.59 2.08
CA ARG A 312 -6.96 1.13 2.05
C ARG A 312 -6.93 0.54 3.46
N VAL A 313 -7.27 -0.73 3.56
CA VAL A 313 -7.07 -1.54 4.76
C VAL A 313 -5.59 -1.95 4.81
N LEU A 314 -4.93 -1.64 5.92
CA LEU A 314 -3.52 -1.98 6.16
C LEU A 314 -3.40 -3.30 6.92
N GLU A 315 -4.20 -3.46 7.96
CA GLU A 315 -4.19 -4.61 8.85
C GLU A 315 -5.60 -4.88 9.31
N VAL A 316 -5.93 -6.16 9.48
CA VAL A 316 -7.20 -6.59 10.08
C VAL A 316 -6.87 -7.12 11.46
N LEU A 317 -7.51 -6.53 12.46
CA LEU A 317 -7.34 -6.85 13.87
C LEU A 317 -8.46 -7.80 14.32
N PRO A 318 -8.29 -8.49 15.46
CA PRO A 318 -9.37 -9.27 16.07
C PRO A 318 -10.63 -8.42 16.31
N MET A 319 -11.78 -9.08 16.40
CA MET A 319 -13.09 -8.45 16.66
C MET A 319 -13.53 -7.44 15.58
N ASN A 320 -13.35 -7.78 14.30
CA ASN A 320 -13.79 -6.95 13.17
C ASN A 320 -13.21 -5.53 13.13
N ARG A 321 -12.10 -5.30 13.83
CA ARG A 321 -11.37 -4.04 13.76
C ARG A 321 -10.35 -4.10 12.64
N MET A 322 -9.96 -2.94 12.15
CA MET A 322 -8.93 -2.85 11.13
C MET A 322 -8.21 -1.53 11.21
N VAL A 323 -6.94 -1.55 10.85
CA VAL A 323 -6.14 -0.35 10.69
C VAL A 323 -6.25 0.07 9.23
N VAL A 324 -6.63 1.32 8.99
CA VAL A 324 -6.74 1.89 7.64
C VAL A 324 -5.70 2.97 7.41
N SER A 325 -5.31 3.15 6.15
CA SER A 325 -4.25 4.08 5.73
C SER A 325 -4.65 5.57 5.75
N LEU A 326 -5.85 5.88 6.24
CA LEU A 326 -6.36 7.24 6.30
C LEU A 326 -6.04 7.82 7.67
N GLY A 327 -5.06 8.70 7.78
CA GLY A 327 -4.76 9.45 9.02
C GLY A 327 -5.34 10.88 9.02
N GLU A 328 -5.17 11.61 10.11
CA GLU A 328 -5.54 13.03 10.25
C GLU A 328 -5.05 13.92 9.08
N PRO A 329 -3.80 13.78 8.57
CA PRO A 329 -3.27 14.57 7.46
C PRO A 329 -3.91 14.26 6.12
N SER A 330 -4.72 13.20 6.01
CA SER A 330 -5.56 12.96 4.83
C SER A 330 -6.90 13.70 4.91
N GLY A 331 -7.27 14.22 6.09
CA GLY A 331 -8.56 14.84 6.39
C GLY A 331 -9.60 13.87 6.95
N ALA A 332 -9.15 12.71 7.45
CA ALA A 332 -10.02 11.70 8.05
C ALA A 332 -10.60 12.17 9.39
N LYS A 333 -11.85 11.79 9.69
CA LYS A 333 -12.55 12.15 10.94
C LYS A 333 -13.26 10.94 11.53
N VAL A 334 -13.33 10.89 12.86
CA VAL A 334 -14.08 9.86 13.60
C VAL A 334 -15.56 9.89 13.17
N GLY A 335 -16.15 8.72 12.98
CA GLY A 335 -17.53 8.53 12.54
C GLY A 335 -17.73 8.50 11.02
N GLN A 336 -16.70 8.79 10.21
CA GLN A 336 -16.79 8.67 8.76
C GLN A 336 -16.92 7.21 8.34
N ARG A 337 -17.82 6.95 7.39
CA ARG A 337 -18.12 5.61 6.87
C ARG A 337 -17.47 5.40 5.51
N PHE A 338 -16.92 4.21 5.33
CA PHE A 338 -16.23 3.82 4.10
C PHE A 338 -16.73 2.47 3.62
N LEU A 339 -16.95 2.40 2.31
CA LEU A 339 -17.17 1.17 1.60
C LEU A 339 -15.85 0.45 1.36
N VAL A 340 -15.76 -0.81 1.78
CA VAL A 340 -14.60 -1.68 1.54
C VAL A 340 -14.84 -2.48 0.27
N ARG A 341 -13.87 -2.46 -0.64
CA ARG A 341 -13.94 -3.15 -1.93
C ARG A 341 -12.66 -3.92 -2.18
N ALA A 342 -12.79 -5.10 -2.78
CA ALA A 342 -11.63 -5.86 -3.24
C ALA A 342 -10.79 -4.98 -4.22
N PRO A 343 -9.44 -5.04 -4.15
CA PRO A 343 -8.61 -4.34 -5.11
C PRO A 343 -8.89 -4.87 -6.52
N LYS A 344 -8.96 -3.99 -7.52
CA LYS A 344 -9.03 -4.41 -8.93
C LYS A 344 -7.73 -5.14 -9.29
N SER A 345 -7.70 -6.47 -9.15
CA SER A 345 -6.59 -7.27 -9.63
C SER A 345 -6.65 -7.33 -11.15
N GLY A 346 -5.69 -6.65 -11.79
CA GLY A 346 -5.24 -7.07 -13.11
C GLY A 346 -4.51 -8.40 -12.94
N VAL A 347 -4.80 -9.36 -13.82
CA VAL A 347 -4.19 -10.70 -13.92
C VAL A 347 -4.81 -11.76 -12.99
N GLY A 348 -5.84 -12.42 -13.52
CA GLY A 348 -6.42 -13.65 -13.01
C GLY A 348 -7.73 -13.91 -13.75
N ARG A 349 -7.80 -14.98 -14.54
CA ARG A 349 -8.98 -15.35 -15.34
C ARG A 349 -10.15 -15.70 -14.41
N ASP A 350 -10.91 -14.71 -13.98
CA ASP A 350 -12.33 -14.93 -13.68
C ASP A 350 -13.14 -13.70 -14.08
N ARG A 351 -13.70 -13.75 -15.28
CA ARG A 351 -14.59 -12.71 -15.84
C ARG A 351 -15.96 -12.66 -15.14
N ARG A 352 -16.13 -13.32 -14.00
CA ARG A 352 -17.42 -13.51 -13.32
C ARG A 352 -17.66 -12.63 -12.10
N ASN A 353 -16.67 -11.91 -11.57
CA ASN A 353 -16.90 -11.03 -10.40
C ASN A 353 -16.24 -9.64 -10.56
N PRO A 354 -16.97 -8.63 -11.07
CA PRO A 354 -16.48 -7.26 -11.13
C PRO A 354 -16.54 -6.62 -9.73
N ALA A 355 -15.38 -6.28 -9.15
CA ALA A 355 -15.21 -5.35 -8.02
C ALA A 355 -16.22 -5.49 -6.87
N VAL A 356 -16.20 -6.67 -6.23
CA VAL A 356 -17.10 -7.02 -5.12
C VAL A 356 -16.85 -6.13 -3.92
N PHE A 357 -17.95 -5.59 -3.39
CA PHE A 357 -17.98 -4.88 -2.14
C PHE A 357 -17.90 -5.92 -1.02
N LYS A 358 -16.98 -5.71 -0.08
CA LYS A 358 -16.73 -6.65 1.02
C LYS A 358 -17.46 -6.26 2.29
N GLY A 359 -17.78 -4.99 2.46
CA GLY A 359 -18.39 -4.52 3.70
C GLY A 359 -18.29 -3.01 3.92
N GLU A 360 -18.91 -2.54 4.99
CA GLU A 360 -18.87 -1.15 5.43
C GLU A 360 -18.10 -1.04 6.74
N ILE A 361 -17.26 -0.02 6.84
CA ILE A 361 -16.46 0.26 8.03
C ILE A 361 -16.68 1.69 8.49
N VAL A 362 -16.52 1.92 9.78
CA VAL A 362 -16.56 3.26 10.39
C VAL A 362 -15.25 3.56 11.08
N LEU A 363 -14.74 4.79 10.95
CA LEU A 363 -13.56 5.22 11.69
C LEU A 363 -13.94 5.46 13.16
N VAL A 364 -13.34 4.69 14.07
CA VAL A 364 -13.56 4.79 15.52
C VAL A 364 -12.51 5.71 16.15
N GLU A 365 -11.27 5.66 15.67
CA GLU A 365 -10.17 6.50 16.13
C GLU A 365 -9.32 6.96 14.94
N VAL A 366 -8.95 8.23 14.91
CA VAL A 366 -8.08 8.81 13.87
C VAL A 366 -6.76 9.23 14.49
N GLN A 367 -5.65 8.64 14.01
CA GLN A 367 -4.30 9.01 14.40
C GLN A 367 -3.57 9.75 13.27
N ASN A 368 -2.29 10.07 13.48
CA ASN A 368 -1.50 10.85 12.53
C ASN A 368 -1.31 10.17 11.17
N ASP A 369 -1.05 8.86 11.11
CA ASP A 369 -0.75 8.19 9.82
C ASP A 369 -1.78 7.11 9.47
N VAL A 370 -2.53 6.63 10.46
CA VAL A 370 -3.51 5.55 10.33
C VAL A 370 -4.77 5.88 11.12
N SER A 371 -5.86 5.19 10.84
CA SER A 371 -7.07 5.21 11.68
C SER A 371 -7.46 3.79 12.06
N LEU A 372 -8.03 3.65 13.26
CA LEU A 372 -8.72 2.43 13.67
C LEU A 372 -10.15 2.50 13.14
N ALA A 373 -10.54 1.51 12.36
CA ALA A 373 -11.88 1.33 11.88
C ALA A 373 -12.49 0.04 12.41
N GLU A 374 -13.81 0.00 12.51
CA GLU A 374 -14.58 -1.19 12.87
C GLU A 374 -15.52 -1.54 11.73
N ALA A 375 -15.57 -2.82 11.37
CA ALA A 375 -16.51 -3.29 10.37
C ALA A 375 -17.92 -3.25 10.96
N LEU A 376 -18.74 -2.36 10.41
CA LEU A 376 -20.17 -2.33 10.68
C LEU A 376 -20.86 -3.53 10.02
N HIS A 377 -20.41 -3.89 8.81
CA HIS A 377 -21.04 -4.90 8.00
C HIS A 377 -20.02 -5.60 7.10
N LEU A 378 -20.17 -6.92 6.92
CA LEU A 378 -19.48 -7.71 5.90
C LEU A 378 -20.53 -8.29 4.95
N GLU A 379 -20.39 -8.03 3.64
CA GLU A 379 -21.37 -8.43 2.62
C GLU A 379 -21.38 -9.95 2.40
N ASP A 380 -20.25 -10.62 2.60
CA ASP A 380 -20.15 -12.07 2.68
C ASP A 380 -19.21 -12.43 3.84
N SER A 381 -19.68 -13.23 4.80
CA SER A 381 -18.86 -13.66 5.95
C SER A 381 -17.70 -14.57 5.55
N ALA A 382 -17.82 -15.26 4.41
CA ALA A 382 -16.75 -16.04 3.80
C ALA A 382 -15.71 -15.16 3.07
N TRP A 383 -16.04 -13.90 2.81
CA TRP A 383 -15.13 -12.94 2.19
C TRP A 383 -14.70 -11.88 3.20
N SER A 384 -13.64 -12.20 3.94
CA SER A 384 -13.06 -11.26 4.90
C SER A 384 -12.51 -10.03 4.19
N VAL A 385 -12.61 -8.90 4.91
CA VAL A 385 -11.75 -7.76 4.62
C VAL A 385 -10.31 -8.24 4.77
N GLU A 386 -9.47 -7.86 3.82
CA GLU A 386 -8.07 -8.26 3.73
C GLU A 386 -7.19 -7.01 3.65
N PRO A 387 -5.95 -7.09 4.13
CA PRO A 387 -4.94 -6.08 3.84
C PRO A 387 -4.85 -5.81 2.33
N GLY A 388 -5.01 -4.54 1.93
CA GLY A 388 -4.99 -4.12 0.52
C GLY A 388 -6.37 -3.79 -0.07
N ASP A 389 -7.46 -4.11 0.63
CA ASP A 389 -8.80 -3.67 0.22
C ASP A 389 -8.92 -2.16 0.18
N ARG A 390 -9.72 -1.66 -0.78
CA ARG A 390 -9.87 -0.25 -1.09
C ARG A 390 -11.06 0.35 -0.37
N LEU A 391 -10.86 1.57 0.13
CA LEU A 391 -11.89 2.35 0.78
C LEU A 391 -12.46 3.38 -0.20
N LYS A 392 -13.78 3.48 -0.22
CA LYS A 392 -14.50 4.57 -0.88
C LYS A 392 -15.38 5.25 0.15
N LEU A 393 -15.24 6.57 0.29
CA LEU A 393 -16.08 7.34 1.21
C LEU A 393 -17.56 7.16 0.84
N VAL A 394 -18.41 6.87 1.84
CA VAL A 394 -19.87 6.90 1.69
C VAL A 394 -20.32 8.35 1.83
N GLU A 395 -20.87 8.92 0.75
CA GLU A 395 -21.56 10.20 0.81
C GLU A 395 -22.96 9.91 1.36
N GLY A 396 -23.24 10.31 2.60
CA GLY A 396 -24.61 10.41 3.09
C GLY A 396 -25.26 11.66 2.48
N ASP A 397 -26.55 11.58 2.13
CA ASP A 397 -27.33 12.74 1.73
C ASP A 397 -27.13 13.86 2.75
N GLU A 398 -26.69 15.00 2.20
CA GLU A 398 -26.45 16.29 2.81
C GLU A 398 -25.90 16.29 4.25
N SER A 399 -24.60 16.60 4.35
CA SER A 399 -24.18 17.49 5.42
C SER A 399 -25.05 18.76 5.37
N VAL A 400 -26.12 18.80 6.17
CA VAL A 400 -26.83 20.03 6.55
C VAL A 400 -25.96 20.84 7.52
N PHE A 401 -24.69 21.02 7.16
CA PHE A 401 -23.74 21.92 7.80
C PHE A 401 -23.30 22.99 6.81
N ASN A 402 -24.29 23.61 6.16
CA ASN A 402 -24.16 24.93 5.58
C ASN A 402 -25.48 25.69 5.79
N GLY A 403 -25.63 26.24 6.99
CA GLY A 403 -26.76 27.11 7.31
C GLY A 403 -26.92 27.34 8.80
N LYS A 404 -26.24 28.37 9.31
CA LYS A 404 -26.55 29.15 10.54
C LYS A 404 -27.47 28.47 11.57
N ASP A 405 -26.88 27.88 12.60
CA ASP A 405 -26.96 28.40 13.98
C ASP A 405 -26.21 27.44 14.92
N GLU A 406 -25.32 28.01 15.72
CA GLU A 406 -24.73 27.33 16.87
C GLU A 406 -25.84 27.09 17.90
N LYS A 407 -26.28 25.83 18.06
CA LYS A 407 -26.64 25.18 19.34
C LYS A 407 -27.14 23.74 19.11
N ASP A 408 -26.51 22.81 19.83
CA ASP A 408 -26.91 21.43 20.10
C ASP A 408 -27.27 20.52 18.90
N THR A 409 -26.26 19.89 18.31
CA THR A 409 -26.44 18.75 17.41
C THR A 409 -26.80 17.49 18.18
N VAL A 410 -28.10 17.26 18.37
CA VAL A 410 -28.64 15.96 18.76
C VAL A 410 -28.81 15.13 17.49
N MET A 411 -28.05 14.03 17.37
CA MET A 411 -28.24 13.02 16.33
C MET A 411 -29.66 12.44 16.43
N PRO A 412 -30.35 12.11 15.32
CA PRO A 412 -31.67 11.48 15.41
C PRO A 412 -31.58 10.14 16.17
N GLU A 413 -32.35 10.00 17.26
CA GLU A 413 -32.35 8.82 18.13
C GLU A 413 -32.83 7.55 17.40
N LYS A 414 -33.73 7.72 16.43
CA LYS A 414 -34.34 6.63 15.64
C LYS A 414 -34.15 6.81 14.14
N ASP A 415 -34.01 5.69 13.45
CA ASP A 415 -33.92 5.58 12.00
C ASP A 415 -35.27 5.88 11.34
N ALA A 416 -35.28 6.80 10.37
CA ALA A 416 -36.50 7.30 9.75
C ALA A 416 -37.26 6.24 8.91
N ALA A 417 -36.57 5.21 8.43
CA ALA A 417 -37.17 4.16 7.59
C ALA A 417 -37.78 3.01 8.41
N THR A 418 -37.13 2.63 9.50
CA THR A 418 -37.49 1.44 10.28
C THR A 418 -38.18 1.73 11.61
N ASP A 419 -38.16 2.99 12.09
CA ASP A 419 -38.59 3.41 13.44
C ASP A 419 -37.85 2.66 14.58
N LEU A 420 -36.74 1.99 14.23
CA LEU A 420 -35.81 1.36 15.16
C LEU A 420 -34.74 2.35 15.61
N TYR A 421 -34.06 2.05 16.72
CA TYR A 421 -32.92 2.86 17.16
C TYR A 421 -31.77 2.82 16.15
N SER A 422 -31.06 3.93 16.00
CA SER A 422 -29.80 3.94 15.25
C SER A 422 -28.78 2.99 15.88
N TYR A 423 -27.76 2.55 15.13
CA TYR A 423 -26.73 1.65 15.66
C TYR A 423 -26.11 2.16 16.96
N SER A 424 -25.69 3.44 17.01
CA SER A 424 -25.09 4.04 18.20
C SER A 424 -26.04 4.11 19.39
N GLU A 425 -27.32 4.40 19.14
CA GLU A 425 -28.33 4.50 20.19
C GLU A 425 -28.71 3.11 20.72
N PHE A 426 -28.85 2.12 19.83
CA PHE A 426 -29.11 0.73 20.22
C PHE A 426 -27.99 0.18 21.11
N ILE A 427 -26.72 0.38 20.75
CA ILE A 427 -25.58 -0.09 21.56
C ILE A 427 -25.58 0.57 22.94
N THR A 428 -25.87 1.88 23.02
CA THR A 428 -25.95 2.62 24.29
C THR A 428 -27.05 2.04 25.19
N ARG A 429 -28.25 1.82 24.63
CA ARG A 429 -29.37 1.23 25.35
C ARG A 429 -29.12 -0.23 25.74
N PHE A 430 -28.52 -1.02 24.86
CA PHE A 430 -28.14 -2.39 25.17
C PHE A 430 -27.15 -2.46 26.34
N ALA A 431 -26.19 -1.53 26.41
CA ALA A 431 -25.21 -1.48 27.49
C ALA A 431 -25.85 -1.25 28.87
N GLU A 432 -26.94 -0.48 28.92
CA GLU A 432 -27.75 -0.24 30.13
C GLU A 432 -28.73 -1.40 30.40
N ALA A 433 -29.51 -1.80 29.38
CA ALA A 433 -30.57 -2.79 29.49
C ALA A 433 -30.04 -4.17 29.91
N ARG A 434 -28.86 -4.57 29.44
CA ARG A 434 -28.27 -5.89 29.79
C ARG A 434 -27.93 -6.06 31.28
N LEU A 435 -27.89 -4.97 32.07
CA LEU A 435 -27.51 -5.03 33.49
C LEU A 435 -28.67 -5.46 34.40
N ALA A 436 -29.91 -5.28 33.96
CA ALA A 436 -31.10 -5.49 34.78
C ALA A 436 -31.66 -6.94 34.78
N PRO A 437 -31.85 -7.61 33.64
CA PRO A 437 -32.55 -8.89 33.60
C PRO A 437 -31.62 -10.07 33.94
N ASP A 438 -32.12 -11.09 34.64
CA ASP A 438 -31.35 -12.32 34.92
C ASP A 438 -31.16 -13.20 33.67
N GLN A 439 -32.09 -13.09 32.72
CA GLN A 439 -32.06 -13.78 31.43
C GLN A 439 -32.53 -12.85 30.32
N PHE A 440 -31.78 -12.83 29.21
CA PHE A 440 -32.13 -12.07 28.01
C PHE A 440 -31.53 -12.75 26.78
N CYS A 441 -32.08 -12.43 25.60
CA CYS A 441 -31.54 -12.90 24.33
C CYS A 441 -31.42 -11.76 23.32
N LEU A 442 -30.44 -11.90 22.43
CA LEU A 442 -30.26 -11.06 21.26
C LEU A 442 -30.58 -11.85 20.00
N THR A 443 -31.28 -11.22 19.06
CA THR A 443 -31.60 -11.77 17.74
C THR A 443 -31.12 -10.83 16.67
N LEU A 444 -30.22 -11.28 15.81
CA LEU A 444 -29.71 -10.54 14.67
C LEU A 444 -30.28 -11.13 13.38
N ILE A 445 -31.00 -10.31 12.62
CA ILE A 445 -31.68 -10.72 11.39
C ILE A 445 -31.03 -9.99 10.23
N ARG A 446 -30.58 -10.76 9.24
CA ARG A 446 -29.97 -10.26 8.01
C ARG A 446 -30.85 -10.58 6.82
N ILE A 447 -31.07 -9.59 5.98
CA ILE A 447 -31.78 -9.71 4.70
C ILE A 447 -30.77 -10.13 3.63
N LEU A 448 -31.06 -11.22 2.92
CA LEU A 448 -30.16 -11.81 1.92
C LEU A 448 -30.45 -11.34 0.49
N ASP A 449 -31.65 -10.84 0.23
CA ASP A 449 -32.04 -10.38 -1.11
C ASP A 449 -31.60 -8.93 -1.33
N GLN A 450 -31.21 -8.62 -2.58
CA GLN A 450 -30.80 -7.29 -3.01
C GLN A 450 -31.77 -6.74 -4.08
N PRO A 451 -32.04 -5.43 -4.12
CA PRO A 451 -32.77 -4.78 -5.21
C PRO A 451 -32.06 -4.97 -6.55
N GLY A 452 -32.80 -4.93 -7.66
CA GLY A 452 -32.20 -5.01 -9.01
C GLY A 452 -31.32 -3.79 -9.33
N GLU A 453 -30.23 -4.00 -10.08
CA GLU A 453 -29.23 -2.96 -10.41
C GLU A 453 -29.81 -1.73 -11.15
N ASP A 454 -31.01 -1.85 -11.75
CA ASP A 454 -31.68 -0.80 -12.54
C ASP A 454 -32.72 0.02 -11.76
N GLU A 455 -32.88 -0.17 -10.44
CA GLU A 455 -33.80 0.65 -9.63
C GLU A 455 -33.17 1.98 -9.19
N GLU A 456 -33.69 3.10 -9.71
CA GLU A 456 -33.54 4.41 -9.05
C GLU A 456 -34.09 4.27 -7.63
N GLY A 457 -33.27 4.55 -6.61
CA GLY A 457 -33.65 4.39 -5.21
C GLY A 457 -33.27 3.05 -4.56
N TYR A 458 -32.11 2.47 -4.92
CA TYR A 458 -31.54 1.25 -4.27
C TYR A 458 -31.61 1.28 -2.73
N GLN A 459 -31.29 2.43 -2.12
CA GLN A 459 -31.32 2.60 -0.67
C GLN A 459 -32.76 2.60 -0.12
N GLU A 460 -33.71 3.23 -0.81
CA GLU A 460 -35.13 3.23 -0.43
C GLU A 460 -35.76 1.83 -0.53
N ALA A 461 -35.32 1.02 -1.49
CA ALA A 461 -35.74 -0.37 -1.61
C ALA A 461 -35.26 -1.23 -0.42
N LEU A 462 -33.98 -1.09 -0.03
CA LEU A 462 -33.42 -1.75 1.15
C LEU A 462 -34.10 -1.29 2.46
N ASP A 463 -34.36 0.00 2.59
CA ASP A 463 -35.05 0.59 3.73
C ASP A 463 -36.47 0.03 3.90
N ARG A 464 -37.21 -0.15 2.79
CA ARG A 464 -38.54 -0.80 2.82
C ARG A 464 -38.47 -2.27 3.25
N MET A 465 -37.49 -3.02 2.75
CA MET A 465 -37.29 -4.43 3.15
C MET A 465 -36.96 -4.53 4.65
N ALA A 466 -36.03 -3.70 5.12
CA ALA A 466 -35.66 -3.62 6.54
C ALA A 466 -36.85 -3.26 7.43
N SER A 467 -37.67 -2.29 7.04
CA SER A 467 -38.85 -1.85 7.78
C SER A 467 -39.91 -2.97 7.91
N ASN A 468 -40.13 -3.74 6.84
CA ASN A 468 -41.08 -4.84 6.85
C ASN A 468 -40.59 -6.03 7.71
N VAL A 469 -39.31 -6.37 7.63
CA VAL A 469 -38.70 -7.42 8.46
C VAL A 469 -38.69 -6.99 9.93
N ALA A 470 -38.39 -5.72 10.23
CA ALA A 470 -38.43 -5.18 11.59
C ALA A 470 -39.82 -5.33 12.23
N ARG A 471 -40.89 -4.99 11.50
CA ARG A 471 -42.28 -5.11 12.00
C ARG A 471 -42.67 -6.55 12.31
N LEU A 472 -42.24 -7.48 11.44
CA LEU A 472 -42.50 -8.90 11.59
C LEU A 472 -41.73 -9.48 12.79
N ALA A 473 -40.45 -9.14 12.91
CA ALA A 473 -39.61 -9.57 14.03
C ALA A 473 -40.11 -9.04 15.38
N HIS A 474 -40.55 -7.78 15.45
CA HIS A 474 -41.14 -7.21 16.67
C HIS A 474 -42.40 -7.97 17.10
N GLY A 475 -43.29 -8.31 16.16
CA GLY A 475 -44.50 -9.09 16.47
C GLY A 475 -44.23 -10.53 16.92
N ALA A 476 -43.14 -11.15 16.47
CA ALA A 476 -42.77 -12.52 16.84
C ALA A 476 -41.98 -12.61 18.16
N LEU A 477 -41.11 -11.62 18.44
CA LEU A 477 -40.27 -11.58 19.64
C LEU A 477 -41.00 -10.99 20.87
N GLY A 478 -42.13 -10.33 20.67
CA GLY A 478 -42.99 -9.76 21.71
C GLY A 478 -42.84 -8.24 21.85
N ASP A 479 -43.87 -7.60 22.43
CA ASP A 479 -43.98 -6.14 22.53
C ASP A 479 -42.86 -5.49 23.39
N ASP A 480 -42.24 -6.26 24.29
CA ASP A 480 -41.14 -5.82 25.14
C ASP A 480 -39.77 -5.84 24.41
N ALA A 481 -39.71 -6.31 23.17
CA ALA A 481 -38.47 -6.43 22.41
C ALA A 481 -38.00 -5.07 21.85
N VAL A 482 -36.80 -4.67 22.24
CA VAL A 482 -36.17 -3.42 21.79
C VAL A 482 -35.38 -3.67 20.50
N GLY A 483 -35.74 -3.00 19.41
CA GLY A 483 -35.09 -3.15 18.10
C GLY A 483 -34.14 -2.02 17.71
N GLY A 484 -33.09 -2.35 16.96
CA GLY A 484 -32.11 -1.43 16.40
C GLY A 484 -31.76 -1.74 14.94
N ARG A 485 -31.37 -0.71 14.20
CA ARG A 485 -30.83 -0.84 12.84
C ARG A 485 -29.41 -1.39 12.90
N TRP A 486 -29.13 -2.48 12.17
CA TRP A 486 -27.81 -3.13 12.12
C TRP A 486 -27.27 -3.15 10.68
N GLY A 487 -26.71 -2.02 10.26
CA GLY A 487 -26.28 -1.81 8.88
C GLY A 487 -27.43 -1.59 7.89
N LEU A 488 -27.13 -1.66 6.58
CA LEU A 488 -28.12 -1.42 5.52
C LEU A 488 -29.19 -2.52 5.46
N ASN A 489 -28.79 -3.79 5.61
CA ASN A 489 -29.63 -4.96 5.38
C ASN A 489 -29.87 -5.79 6.65
N GLY A 490 -29.67 -5.21 7.83
CA GLY A 490 -29.77 -5.94 9.09
C GLY A 490 -30.56 -5.19 10.16
N VAL A 491 -31.20 -5.96 11.02
CA VAL A 491 -31.91 -5.47 12.20
C VAL A 491 -31.55 -6.36 13.39
N ILE A 492 -31.43 -5.76 14.56
CA ILE A 492 -31.11 -6.45 15.82
C ILE A 492 -32.23 -6.21 16.83
N PHE A 493 -32.52 -7.24 17.63
CA PHE A 493 -33.52 -7.17 18.69
C PHE A 493 -32.97 -7.68 20.01
N PHE A 494 -33.33 -6.99 21.09
CA PHE A 494 -33.10 -7.38 22.48
C PHE A 494 -34.43 -7.77 23.11
N ALA A 495 -34.51 -9.00 23.63
CA ALA A 495 -35.71 -9.53 24.29
C ALA A 495 -35.38 -10.02 25.70
N GLU A 496 -36.18 -9.61 26.68
CA GLU A 496 -36.05 -10.03 28.08
C GLU A 496 -36.81 -11.35 28.33
N SER A 497 -36.36 -12.13 29.33
CA SER A 497 -37.09 -13.30 29.84
C SER A 497 -37.43 -14.39 28.81
N MET A 498 -36.59 -14.56 27.79
CA MET A 498 -36.74 -15.62 26.78
C MET A 498 -35.73 -16.74 27.01
N ASP A 499 -36.16 -17.99 26.87
CA ASP A 499 -35.29 -19.17 26.94
C ASP A 499 -34.84 -19.60 25.53
N ARG A 500 -33.82 -20.48 25.47
CA ARG A 500 -33.18 -20.92 24.23
C ARG A 500 -34.16 -21.64 23.28
N ASP A 501 -35.03 -22.48 23.84
CA ASP A 501 -35.96 -23.31 23.06
C ASP A 501 -37.07 -22.45 22.43
N ARG A 502 -37.66 -21.52 23.20
CA ARG A 502 -38.65 -20.56 22.66
C ARG A 502 -38.02 -19.62 21.65
N LEU A 503 -36.79 -19.17 21.87
CA LEU A 503 -36.10 -18.32 20.91
C LEU A 503 -35.90 -19.02 19.56
N MET A 504 -35.54 -20.31 19.56
CA MET A 504 -35.43 -21.10 18.34
C MET A 504 -36.79 -21.19 17.62
N GLU A 505 -37.88 -21.46 18.35
CA GLU A 505 -39.22 -21.50 17.77
C GLU A 505 -39.63 -20.15 17.14
N ARG A 506 -39.37 -19.03 17.84
CA ARG A 506 -39.69 -17.69 17.33
C ARG A 506 -38.85 -17.27 16.13
N THR A 507 -37.57 -17.59 16.13
CA THR A 507 -36.67 -17.24 15.01
C THR A 507 -36.99 -18.06 13.76
N LEU A 508 -37.36 -19.34 13.90
CA LEU A 508 -37.91 -20.14 12.80
C LEU A 508 -39.25 -19.59 12.28
N GLU A 509 -40.12 -19.09 13.18
CA GLU A 509 -41.36 -18.41 12.80
C GLU A 509 -41.09 -17.15 11.97
N ILE A 510 -40.11 -16.33 12.38
CA ILE A 510 -39.69 -15.11 11.67
C ILE A 510 -39.20 -15.43 10.25
N GLU A 511 -38.31 -16.41 10.09
CA GLU A 511 -37.79 -16.80 8.77
C GLU A 511 -38.93 -17.27 7.86
N LYS A 512 -39.81 -18.13 8.39
CA LYS A 512 -40.95 -18.66 7.63
C LYS A 512 -41.92 -17.57 7.20
N LEU A 513 -42.24 -16.63 8.08
CA LEU A 513 -43.12 -15.51 7.78
C LEU A 513 -42.47 -14.49 6.83
N ALA A 514 -41.17 -14.22 6.97
CA ALA A 514 -40.46 -13.33 6.05
C ALA A 514 -40.51 -13.89 4.61
N LYS A 515 -40.29 -15.20 4.46
CA LYS A 515 -40.41 -15.88 3.17
C LYS A 515 -41.84 -15.92 2.64
N ALA A 516 -42.82 -16.27 3.48
CA ALA A 516 -44.20 -16.47 3.05
C ALA A 516 -44.97 -15.15 2.82
N SER A 517 -44.75 -14.14 3.64
CA SER A 517 -45.50 -12.88 3.63
C SER A 517 -44.79 -11.75 2.90
N LEU A 518 -43.46 -11.70 2.95
CA LEU A 518 -42.68 -10.61 2.32
C LEU A 518 -41.96 -11.06 1.04
N GLY A 519 -41.82 -12.37 0.82
CA GLY A 519 -41.04 -12.91 -0.30
C GLY A 519 -39.55 -12.63 -0.17
N VAL A 520 -39.08 -12.36 1.05
CA VAL A 520 -37.69 -12.00 1.36
C VAL A 520 -37.03 -13.13 2.14
N ARG A 521 -35.83 -13.53 1.72
CA ARG A 521 -34.98 -14.48 2.44
C ARG A 521 -34.18 -13.77 3.51
N VAL A 522 -34.16 -14.38 4.69
CA VAL A 522 -33.45 -13.85 5.85
C VAL A 522 -32.56 -14.93 6.47
N SER A 523 -31.45 -14.49 7.06
CA SER A 523 -30.58 -15.31 7.91
C SER A 523 -30.66 -14.77 9.33
N ILE A 524 -30.82 -15.64 10.32
CA ILE A 524 -31.06 -15.24 11.71
C ILE A 524 -30.06 -15.91 12.63
N GLY A 525 -29.27 -15.11 13.33
CA GLY A 525 -28.40 -15.53 14.41
C GLY A 525 -28.96 -15.09 15.75
N SER A 526 -28.87 -15.94 16.78
CA SER A 526 -29.37 -15.54 18.10
C SER A 526 -28.53 -16.11 19.25
N ALA A 527 -28.48 -15.39 20.37
CA ALA A 527 -27.74 -15.81 21.57
C ALA A 527 -28.48 -15.40 22.84
N CYS A 528 -28.37 -16.21 23.90
CA CYS A 528 -29.01 -15.96 25.19
C CYS A 528 -28.00 -15.91 26.34
N TYR A 529 -28.34 -15.15 27.37
CA TYR A 529 -27.67 -15.13 28.66
C TYR A 529 -28.53 -15.82 29.72
N PRO A 530 -27.95 -16.63 30.63
CA PRO A 530 -26.53 -17.04 30.67
C PRO A 530 -26.23 -18.18 29.70
N PHE A 531 -25.00 -18.19 29.14
CA PHE A 531 -24.47 -19.31 28.35
C PHE A 531 -22.99 -19.51 28.67
N LEU A 532 -22.61 -20.73 29.06
CA LEU A 532 -21.28 -21.07 29.58
C LEU A 532 -20.79 -20.02 30.62
N ASN A 533 -19.54 -19.59 30.49
CA ASN A 533 -18.88 -18.57 31.31
C ASN A 533 -18.80 -17.20 30.61
N PHE A 534 -19.64 -16.94 29.61
CA PHE A 534 -19.67 -15.66 28.91
C PHE A 534 -20.30 -14.56 29.74
N ASP A 535 -19.71 -13.36 29.68
CA ASP A 535 -20.26 -12.18 30.33
C ASP A 535 -21.47 -11.64 29.58
N ARG A 536 -22.28 -10.81 30.25
CA ARG A 536 -23.44 -10.14 29.65
C ARG A 536 -23.06 -9.29 28.42
N ALA A 537 -21.82 -8.81 28.37
CA ALA A 537 -21.31 -8.03 27.24
C ALA A 537 -20.98 -8.90 26.01
N ASP A 538 -20.60 -10.16 26.21
CA ASP A 538 -20.17 -11.07 25.14
C ASP A 538 -21.34 -11.59 24.30
N ILE A 539 -22.57 -11.46 24.80
CA ILE A 539 -23.78 -11.98 24.13
C ILE A 539 -24.01 -11.34 22.77
N LEU A 540 -23.61 -10.08 22.59
CA LEU A 540 -23.67 -9.42 21.29
C LEU A 540 -22.76 -10.11 20.27
N GLU A 541 -21.54 -10.44 20.69
CA GLU A 541 -20.57 -11.14 19.84
C GLU A 541 -20.99 -12.60 19.60
N ASN A 542 -21.54 -13.26 20.61
CA ASN A 542 -22.11 -14.61 20.48
C ASN A 542 -23.27 -14.63 19.48
N CYS A 543 -24.12 -13.61 19.48
CA CYS A 543 -25.20 -13.45 18.51
C CYS A 543 -24.65 -13.28 17.08
N ARG A 544 -23.56 -12.52 16.93
CA ARG A 544 -22.86 -12.37 15.64
C ARG A 544 -22.28 -13.70 15.14
N LYS A 545 -21.64 -14.47 16.03
CA LYS A 545 -21.13 -15.82 15.71
C LYS A 545 -22.25 -16.77 15.29
N ALA A 546 -23.40 -16.70 15.97
CA ALA A 546 -24.58 -17.47 15.58
C ALA A 546 -25.11 -17.05 14.20
N LEU A 547 -25.05 -15.77 13.84
CA LEU A 547 -25.45 -15.33 12.49
C LEU A 547 -24.51 -15.90 11.42
N GLU A 548 -23.19 -15.92 11.68
CA GLU A 548 -22.22 -16.54 10.77
C GLU A 548 -22.49 -18.04 10.60
N HIS A 549 -22.81 -18.73 11.70
CA HIS A 549 -23.28 -20.12 11.63
C HIS A 549 -24.53 -20.26 10.77
N ALA A 550 -25.55 -19.42 11.00
CA ALA A 550 -26.81 -19.46 10.25
C ALA A 550 -26.62 -19.27 8.73
N LEU A 551 -25.68 -18.41 8.33
CA LEU A 551 -25.36 -18.15 6.91
C LEU A 551 -24.76 -19.36 6.19
N LEU A 552 -24.18 -20.31 6.92
CA LEU A 552 -23.60 -21.54 6.36
C LEU A 552 -24.61 -22.69 6.28
N LEU A 553 -25.78 -22.56 6.90
CA LEU A 553 -26.82 -23.59 6.89
C LEU A 553 -27.66 -23.54 5.60
N PRO A 554 -28.12 -24.69 5.09
CA PRO A 554 -29.18 -24.71 4.08
C PRO A 554 -30.49 -24.17 4.69
N GLU A 555 -31.42 -23.72 3.84
CA GLU A 555 -32.69 -23.17 4.32
C GLU A 555 -33.43 -24.18 5.24
N PRO A 556 -33.94 -23.72 6.41
CA PRO A 556 -33.94 -22.34 6.92
C PRO A 556 -32.60 -21.90 7.53
N CYS A 557 -32.13 -20.70 7.17
CA CYS A 557 -30.87 -20.10 7.64
C CYS A 557 -31.01 -19.52 9.06
N VAL A 558 -31.27 -20.37 10.05
CA VAL A 558 -31.47 -19.97 11.46
C VAL A 558 -30.53 -20.76 12.35
N ALA A 559 -29.78 -20.05 13.21
CA ALA A 559 -28.94 -20.68 14.21
C ALA A 559 -28.96 -19.94 15.55
N VAL A 560 -28.92 -20.72 16.63
CA VAL A 560 -28.75 -20.23 17.99
C VAL A 560 -27.35 -20.61 18.46
N PHE A 561 -26.66 -19.67 19.11
CA PHE A 561 -25.28 -19.81 19.56
C PHE A 561 -25.06 -21.11 20.35
N ASP A 562 -24.08 -21.90 19.90
CA ASP A 562 -23.83 -23.27 20.32
C ASP A 562 -22.37 -23.71 20.05
N SER A 563 -22.04 -24.97 20.35
CA SER A 563 -20.73 -25.58 20.08
C SER A 563 -20.30 -25.47 18.61
N ILE A 564 -21.24 -25.50 17.65
CA ILE A 564 -20.94 -25.36 16.21
C ILE A 564 -20.56 -23.91 15.90
N SER A 565 -21.30 -22.94 16.45
CA SER A 565 -21.00 -21.51 16.33
C SER A 565 -19.60 -21.17 16.90
N LEU A 566 -19.24 -21.80 18.02
CA LEU A 566 -17.90 -21.71 18.60
C LEU A 566 -16.84 -22.38 17.73
N ASN A 567 -17.12 -23.54 17.15
CA ASN A 567 -16.21 -24.24 16.24
C ASN A 567 -15.89 -23.39 15.00
N LEU A 568 -16.92 -22.81 14.36
CA LEU A 568 -16.76 -21.94 13.19
C LEU A 568 -15.94 -20.68 13.50
N SER A 569 -16.24 -20.05 14.64
CA SER A 569 -15.48 -18.88 15.12
C SER A 569 -14.02 -19.24 15.43
N ALA A 570 -13.77 -20.41 16.01
CA ALA A 570 -12.43 -20.90 16.29
C ALA A 570 -11.64 -21.22 15.00
N ASP A 571 -12.27 -21.86 14.02
CA ASP A 571 -11.69 -22.11 12.69
C ASP A 571 -11.32 -20.79 12.00
N ARG A 572 -12.15 -19.76 12.11
CA ARG A 572 -11.85 -18.41 11.59
C ARG A 572 -10.61 -17.81 12.24
N ARG A 573 -10.54 -17.81 13.58
CA ARG A 573 -9.36 -17.31 14.31
C ARG A 573 -8.09 -18.06 13.94
N PHE A 574 -8.20 -19.36 13.71
CA PHE A 574 -7.09 -20.18 13.25
C PHE A 574 -6.58 -19.73 11.88
N MET A 575 -7.49 -19.45 10.93
CA MET A 575 -7.13 -18.92 9.60
C MET A 575 -6.53 -17.52 9.67
N ASP A 576 -7.00 -16.68 10.60
CA ASP A 576 -6.46 -15.34 10.87
C ASP A 576 -5.09 -15.39 11.59
N GLY A 577 -4.63 -16.57 12.02
CA GLY A 577 -3.36 -16.78 12.72
C GLY A 577 -3.41 -16.61 14.24
N ASP A 578 -4.58 -16.29 14.82
CA ASP A 578 -4.82 -16.26 16.27
C ASP A 578 -5.05 -17.67 16.82
N ILE A 579 -3.96 -18.45 16.89
CA ILE A 579 -4.01 -19.84 17.34
C ILE A 579 -4.44 -19.94 18.81
N TYR A 580 -4.05 -18.98 19.66
CA TYR A 580 -4.40 -19.00 21.08
C TYR A 580 -5.90 -18.73 21.28
N GLY A 581 -6.47 -17.75 20.58
CA GLY A 581 -7.91 -17.51 20.61
C GLY A 581 -8.71 -18.68 20.05
N ALA A 582 -8.22 -19.33 18.98
CA ALA A 582 -8.83 -20.54 18.45
C ALA A 582 -8.87 -21.69 19.47
N ILE A 583 -7.76 -21.92 20.20
CA ILE A 583 -7.69 -22.95 21.26
C ILE A 583 -8.74 -22.71 22.35
N GLU A 584 -8.88 -21.47 22.81
CA GLU A 584 -9.85 -21.16 23.86
C GLU A 584 -11.29 -21.37 23.37
N GLU A 585 -11.61 -20.98 22.13
CA GLU A 585 -12.94 -21.20 21.58
C GLU A 585 -13.24 -22.68 21.29
N PHE A 586 -12.28 -23.48 20.83
CA PHE A 586 -12.48 -24.93 20.70
C PHE A 586 -12.69 -25.61 22.05
N LYS A 587 -12.01 -25.17 23.12
CA LYS A 587 -12.26 -25.67 24.47
C LYS A 587 -13.67 -25.33 24.94
N LEU A 588 -14.15 -24.11 24.66
CA LEU A 588 -15.52 -23.72 24.97
C LEU A 588 -16.53 -24.53 24.15
N ALA A 589 -16.24 -24.82 22.88
CA ALA A 589 -17.07 -25.68 22.05
C ALA A 589 -17.19 -27.10 22.65
N LEU A 590 -16.07 -27.65 23.14
CA LEU A 590 -16.04 -28.96 23.81
C LEU A 590 -16.64 -28.95 25.22
N LEU A 591 -16.73 -27.78 25.86
CA LEU A 591 -17.43 -27.61 27.13
C LEU A 591 -18.95 -27.60 26.94
N ASP A 592 -19.45 -27.05 25.83
CA ASP A 592 -20.87 -27.12 25.44
C ASP A 592 -21.25 -28.51 24.92
N ASP A 593 -20.40 -29.11 24.07
CA ASP A 593 -20.57 -30.46 23.54
C ASP A 593 -19.25 -31.25 23.46
N GLU A 594 -19.04 -32.14 24.43
CA GLU A 594 -17.84 -33.00 24.51
C GLU A 594 -17.70 -33.97 23.32
N ASN A 595 -18.80 -34.24 22.60
CA ASN A 595 -18.86 -35.13 21.45
C ASN A 595 -18.60 -34.42 20.11
N ASN A 596 -18.30 -33.12 20.11
CA ASN A 596 -17.91 -32.39 18.92
C ASN A 596 -16.51 -32.83 18.44
N LEU A 597 -16.47 -33.91 17.66
CA LEU A 597 -15.23 -34.51 17.16
C LEU A 597 -14.46 -33.56 16.22
N LEU A 598 -15.17 -32.67 15.51
CA LEU A 598 -14.56 -31.65 14.65
C LEU A 598 -13.75 -30.67 15.49
N ALA A 599 -14.36 -30.08 16.53
CA ALA A 599 -13.69 -29.18 17.46
C ALA A 599 -12.50 -29.85 18.15
N ARG A 600 -12.62 -31.13 18.52
CA ARG A 600 -11.52 -31.91 19.11
C ARG A 600 -10.36 -32.11 18.14
N ASN A 601 -10.64 -32.47 16.89
CA ASN A 601 -9.59 -32.61 15.88
C ASN A 601 -8.91 -31.26 15.56
N SER A 602 -9.69 -30.19 15.41
CA SER A 602 -9.16 -28.84 15.16
C SER A 602 -8.34 -28.30 16.34
N LEU A 603 -8.74 -28.57 17.59
CA LEU A 603 -7.94 -28.27 18.78
C LEU A 603 -6.58 -29.00 18.75
N GLY A 604 -6.58 -30.27 18.35
CA GLY A 604 -5.35 -31.04 18.15
C GLY A 604 -4.42 -30.41 17.10
N ILE A 605 -4.98 -29.90 15.99
CA ILE A 605 -4.23 -29.19 14.95
C ILE A 605 -3.61 -27.90 15.50
N CYS A 606 -4.35 -27.13 16.30
CA CYS A 606 -3.84 -25.91 16.94
C CYS A 606 -2.64 -26.21 17.85
N TYR A 607 -2.74 -27.22 18.71
CA TYR A 607 -1.61 -27.65 19.55
C TYR A 607 -0.40 -28.09 18.73
N ALA A 608 -0.63 -28.80 17.63
CA ALA A 608 0.39 -29.22 16.69
C ALA A 608 1.15 -28.03 16.06
N GLN A 609 0.46 -26.96 15.71
CA GLN A 609 1.06 -25.76 15.14
C GLN A 609 1.92 -24.99 16.15
N LEU A 610 1.54 -25.00 17.44
CA LEU A 610 2.34 -24.45 18.54
C LEU A 610 3.51 -25.36 18.97
N GLY A 611 3.73 -26.49 18.30
CA GLY A 611 4.75 -27.47 18.67
C GLY A 611 4.43 -28.30 19.92
N ARG A 612 3.20 -28.19 20.45
CA ARG A 612 2.69 -28.91 21.62
C ARG A 612 2.18 -30.30 21.21
N PHE A 613 3.08 -31.12 20.64
CA PHE A 613 2.69 -32.38 19.99
C PHE A 613 2.13 -33.44 20.94
N GLU A 614 2.48 -33.42 22.23
CA GLU A 614 1.91 -34.32 23.24
C GLU A 614 0.42 -34.05 23.48
N GLU A 615 0.01 -32.78 23.51
CA GLU A 615 -1.40 -32.40 23.66
C GLU A 615 -2.18 -32.65 22.37
N ALA A 616 -1.59 -32.33 21.22
CA ALA A 616 -2.14 -32.70 19.93
C ALA A 616 -2.41 -34.21 19.83
N ARG A 617 -1.46 -35.04 20.30
CA ARG A 617 -1.61 -36.51 20.34
C ARG A 617 -2.84 -36.92 21.15
N ARG A 618 -3.05 -36.34 22.33
CA ARG A 618 -4.21 -36.67 23.20
C ARG A 618 -5.53 -36.34 22.53
N GLU A 619 -5.63 -35.18 21.87
CA GLU A 619 -6.87 -34.81 21.18
C GLU A 619 -7.16 -35.73 19.99
N PHE A 620 -6.15 -36.05 19.17
CA PHE A 620 -6.33 -37.00 18.06
C PHE A 620 -6.64 -38.42 18.55
N GLU A 621 -6.05 -38.87 19.66
CA GLU A 621 -6.39 -40.13 20.30
C GLU A 621 -7.85 -40.15 20.77
N GLY A 622 -8.36 -39.02 21.30
CA GLY A 622 -9.77 -38.85 21.65
C GLY A 622 -10.71 -39.02 20.47
N VAL A 623 -10.37 -38.43 19.31
CA VAL A 623 -11.17 -38.61 18.07
C VAL A 623 -11.13 -40.06 17.60
N VAL A 624 -9.93 -40.68 17.55
CA VAL A 624 -9.76 -42.08 17.09
C VAL A 624 -10.38 -43.09 18.05
N ALA A 625 -10.56 -42.75 19.33
CA ALA A 625 -11.26 -43.58 20.30
C ALA A 625 -12.75 -43.71 19.97
N VAL A 626 -13.36 -42.64 19.47
CA VAL A 626 -14.77 -42.58 19.05
C VAL A 626 -14.94 -43.10 17.63
N ASP A 627 -14.21 -42.54 16.65
CA ASP A 627 -14.17 -43.03 15.27
C ASP A 627 -12.78 -43.61 14.92
N ARG A 628 -12.70 -44.95 14.98
CA ARG A 628 -11.47 -45.70 14.69
C ARG A 628 -11.02 -45.65 13.22
N LYS A 629 -11.88 -45.16 12.31
CA LYS A 629 -11.62 -45.10 10.87
C LYS A 629 -11.48 -43.67 10.35
N ASP A 630 -11.56 -42.66 11.21
CA ASP A 630 -11.36 -41.26 10.82
C ASP A 630 -9.96 -41.08 10.19
N VAL A 631 -9.95 -40.83 8.88
CA VAL A 631 -8.72 -40.75 8.08
C VAL A 631 -7.88 -39.55 8.51
N LEU A 632 -8.52 -38.41 8.79
CA LEU A 632 -7.86 -37.15 9.15
C LEU A 632 -7.20 -37.28 10.53
N ALA A 633 -7.93 -37.77 11.53
CA ALA A 633 -7.42 -37.97 12.87
C ALA A 633 -6.30 -39.03 12.89
N LEU A 634 -6.42 -40.12 12.13
CA LEU A 634 -5.36 -41.13 12.01
C LEU A 634 -4.08 -40.57 11.37
N TYR A 635 -4.20 -39.75 10.32
CA TYR A 635 -3.06 -39.08 9.71
C TYR A 635 -2.42 -38.06 10.67
N ASN A 636 -3.24 -37.22 11.30
CA ASN A 636 -2.80 -36.19 12.24
C ASN A 636 -2.10 -36.81 13.46
N LEU A 637 -2.63 -37.90 14.01
CA LEU A 637 -1.98 -38.69 15.06
C LEU A 637 -0.63 -39.25 14.61
N GLY A 638 -0.56 -39.78 13.38
CA GLY A 638 0.70 -40.24 12.81
C GLY A 638 1.73 -39.12 12.65
N TRP A 639 1.28 -37.94 12.25
CA TRP A 639 2.12 -36.75 12.10
C TRP A 639 2.61 -36.21 13.46
N ALA A 640 1.75 -36.12 14.46
CA ALA A 640 2.13 -35.73 15.82
C ALA A 640 3.21 -36.67 16.38
N ASN A 641 3.01 -37.99 16.26
CA ASN A 641 4.00 -38.99 16.68
C ASN A 641 5.33 -38.88 15.91
N HIS A 642 5.29 -38.59 14.61
CA HIS A 642 6.50 -38.37 13.82
C HIS A 642 7.27 -37.15 14.36
N ARG A 643 6.58 -36.05 14.66
CA ARG A 643 7.20 -34.83 15.22
C ARG A 643 7.77 -35.04 16.63
N LEU A 644 7.19 -35.94 17.42
CA LEU A 644 7.72 -36.40 18.71
C LEU A 644 8.92 -37.35 18.59
N GLY A 645 9.27 -37.79 17.37
CA GLY A 645 10.35 -38.76 17.14
C GLY A 645 9.93 -40.22 17.33
N ASP A 646 8.67 -40.51 17.71
CA ASP A 646 8.14 -41.87 17.76
C ASP A 646 7.73 -42.35 16.37
N LEU A 647 8.74 -42.67 15.56
CA LEU A 647 8.56 -43.15 14.19
C LEU A 647 7.79 -44.48 14.13
N LYS A 648 7.83 -45.29 15.20
CA LYS A 648 7.11 -46.58 15.26
C LYS A 648 5.61 -46.36 15.36
N SER A 649 5.17 -45.52 16.30
CA SER A 649 3.75 -45.17 16.45
C SER A 649 3.25 -44.35 15.26
N ALA A 650 4.09 -43.45 14.72
CA ALA A 650 3.78 -42.72 13.49
C ALA A 650 3.46 -43.67 12.32
N ALA A 651 4.36 -44.62 12.03
CA ALA A 651 4.17 -45.60 10.98
C ALA A 651 2.94 -46.49 11.22
N ALA A 652 2.64 -46.84 12.49
CA ALA A 652 1.44 -47.59 12.83
C ALA A 652 0.15 -46.81 12.51
N SER A 653 0.10 -45.52 12.85
CA SER A 653 -1.03 -44.64 12.54
C SER A 653 -1.18 -44.40 11.04
N TYR A 654 -0.10 -44.16 10.30
CA TYR A 654 -0.18 -44.04 8.83
C TYR A 654 -0.64 -45.34 8.16
N ARG A 655 -0.23 -46.52 8.66
CA ARG A 655 -0.76 -47.80 8.16
C ARG A 655 -2.22 -48.01 8.52
N LYS A 656 -2.70 -47.53 9.67
CA LYS A 656 -4.14 -47.51 10.01
C LYS A 656 -4.90 -46.61 9.04
N CYS A 657 -4.40 -45.40 8.79
CA CYS A 657 -4.94 -44.48 7.80
C CYS A 657 -5.04 -45.14 6.42
N LEU A 658 -4.00 -45.84 5.96
CA LEU A 658 -4.03 -46.57 4.68
C LEU A 658 -4.92 -47.83 4.68
N ARG A 659 -5.33 -48.35 5.84
CA ARG A 659 -6.37 -49.39 5.90
C ARG A 659 -7.78 -48.80 5.76
N ALA A 660 -7.98 -47.57 6.24
CA ALA A 660 -9.24 -46.84 6.06
C ALA A 660 -9.35 -46.29 4.64
N GLU A 661 -8.27 -45.69 4.13
CA GLU A 661 -8.16 -45.14 2.78
C GLU A 661 -6.84 -45.56 2.11
N PRO A 662 -6.83 -46.65 1.31
CA PRO A 662 -5.62 -47.17 0.68
C PRO A 662 -4.88 -46.21 -0.25
N GLY A 663 -5.55 -45.15 -0.71
CA GLY A 663 -5.02 -44.14 -1.61
C GLY A 663 -4.48 -42.87 -0.94
N HIS A 664 -4.48 -42.78 0.39
CA HIS A 664 -4.14 -41.53 1.09
C HIS A 664 -2.67 -41.11 0.84
N VAL A 665 -2.49 -40.12 -0.04
CA VAL A 665 -1.20 -39.68 -0.60
C VAL A 665 -0.22 -39.28 0.48
N TYR A 666 -0.65 -38.44 1.43
CA TYR A 666 0.21 -37.94 2.49
C TYR A 666 0.71 -39.07 3.40
N SER A 667 -0.12 -40.06 3.70
CA SER A 667 0.30 -41.22 4.53
C SER A 667 1.34 -42.08 3.81
N LEU A 668 1.19 -42.30 2.50
CA LEU A 668 2.18 -42.99 1.68
C LEU A 668 3.52 -42.23 1.66
N MET A 669 3.49 -40.92 1.44
CA MET A 669 4.69 -40.07 1.44
C MET A 669 5.40 -40.08 2.80
N ARG A 670 4.65 -39.99 3.91
CA ARG A 670 5.23 -40.00 5.26
C ARG A 670 5.86 -41.36 5.57
N LEU A 671 5.24 -42.47 5.18
CA LEU A 671 5.86 -43.79 5.29
C LEU A 671 7.11 -43.90 4.41
N GLY A 672 7.08 -43.39 3.18
CA GLY A 672 8.26 -43.32 2.30
C GLY A 672 9.42 -42.58 2.95
N SER A 673 9.16 -41.43 3.57
CA SER A 673 10.16 -40.62 4.28
C SER A 673 10.72 -41.33 5.52
N ILE A 674 9.88 -42.04 6.28
CA ILE A 674 10.33 -42.84 7.43
C ILE A 674 11.27 -43.96 6.97
N GLU A 675 10.92 -44.67 5.90
CA GLU A 675 11.76 -45.75 5.34
C GLU A 675 13.05 -45.19 4.69
N GLU A 676 13.01 -44.00 4.07
CA GLU A 676 14.17 -43.32 3.49
C GLU A 676 15.19 -42.94 4.58
N LYS A 677 14.72 -42.42 5.72
CA LYS A 677 15.56 -42.11 6.90
C LYS A 677 16.11 -43.37 7.57
N ALA A 678 15.37 -44.48 7.52
CA ALA A 678 15.82 -45.79 7.98
C ALA A 678 16.75 -46.51 6.97
N ASP A 679 17.15 -45.83 5.89
CA ASP A 679 17.99 -46.34 4.81
C ASP A 679 17.42 -47.53 4.03
N HIS A 680 16.12 -47.79 4.15
CA HIS A 680 15.39 -48.79 3.38
C HIS A 680 14.94 -48.23 2.02
N LEU A 681 15.90 -47.79 1.21
CA LEU A 681 15.67 -47.04 -0.04
C LEU A 681 14.67 -47.72 -1.01
N LYS A 682 14.72 -49.04 -1.16
CA LYS A 682 13.78 -49.78 -2.03
C LYS A 682 12.33 -49.71 -1.53
N LYS A 683 12.11 -49.75 -0.20
CA LYS A 683 10.78 -49.62 0.39
C LYS A 683 10.28 -48.18 0.28
N ALA A 684 11.17 -47.21 0.51
CA ALA A 684 10.86 -45.79 0.34
C ALA A 684 10.40 -45.49 -1.09
N ALA A 685 11.16 -45.95 -2.10
CA ALA A 685 10.79 -45.82 -3.50
C ALA A 685 9.41 -46.43 -3.81
N ASN A 686 9.10 -47.60 -3.26
CA ASN A 686 7.79 -48.24 -3.46
C ASN A 686 6.64 -47.39 -2.87
N TYR A 687 6.81 -46.83 -1.67
CA TYR A 687 5.81 -45.95 -1.08
C TYR A 687 5.62 -44.66 -1.89
N TYR A 688 6.71 -44.04 -2.36
CA TYR A 688 6.62 -42.86 -3.21
C TYR A 688 6.00 -43.15 -4.58
N LYS A 689 6.29 -44.30 -5.20
CA LYS A 689 5.64 -44.73 -6.46
C LYS A 689 4.15 -44.95 -6.27
N LYS A 690 3.73 -45.62 -5.18
CA LYS A 690 2.31 -45.77 -4.84
C LYS A 690 1.60 -44.45 -4.61
N ALA A 691 2.29 -43.44 -4.08
CA ALA A 691 1.75 -42.09 -3.95
C ALA A 691 1.68 -41.38 -5.32
N ALA A 692 2.65 -41.59 -6.21
CA ALA A 692 2.66 -41.05 -7.56
C ALA A 692 1.47 -41.55 -8.40
N GLU A 693 1.00 -42.78 -8.17
CA GLU A 693 -0.16 -43.37 -8.86
C GLU A 693 -1.51 -42.77 -8.42
N ARG A 694 -1.53 -41.82 -7.48
CA ARG A 694 -2.75 -41.26 -6.90
C ARG A 694 -2.93 -39.80 -7.30
N PRO A 695 -4.19 -39.36 -7.53
CA PRO A 695 -4.48 -37.97 -7.87
C PRO A 695 -3.89 -37.00 -6.84
N GLY A 696 -3.07 -36.05 -7.31
CA GLY A 696 -2.42 -35.04 -6.49
C GLY A 696 -1.06 -35.48 -5.92
N GLY A 697 -0.69 -36.76 -6.04
CA GLY A 697 0.60 -37.28 -5.61
C GLY A 697 1.70 -37.23 -6.68
N GLU A 698 1.33 -37.13 -7.96
CA GLU A 698 2.25 -37.24 -9.11
C GLU A 698 3.42 -36.25 -9.01
N ARG A 699 3.12 -35.00 -8.66
CA ARG A 699 4.10 -33.91 -8.58
C ARG A 699 4.82 -33.87 -7.24
N MET A 700 4.13 -34.23 -6.15
CA MET A 700 4.64 -34.11 -4.79
C MET A 700 5.82 -35.05 -4.50
N VAL A 701 5.92 -36.15 -5.24
CA VAL A 701 6.90 -37.20 -5.01
C VAL A 701 8.09 -37.18 -5.96
N LEU A 702 8.12 -36.29 -6.96
CA LEU A 702 9.20 -36.24 -7.97
C LEU A 702 10.57 -35.97 -7.34
N ARG A 703 10.70 -34.96 -6.48
CA ARG A 703 11.96 -34.68 -5.76
C ARG A 703 12.36 -35.81 -4.79
N PRO A 704 11.46 -36.35 -3.93
CA PRO A 704 11.77 -37.54 -3.13
C PRO A 704 12.20 -38.76 -3.96
N LEU A 705 11.53 -39.04 -5.09
CA LEU A 705 11.90 -40.13 -5.99
C LEU A 705 13.28 -39.90 -6.62
N ALA A 706 13.56 -38.68 -7.11
CA ALA A 706 14.86 -38.33 -7.66
C ALA A 706 16.00 -38.55 -6.65
N ARG A 707 15.80 -38.13 -5.39
CA ARG A 707 16.78 -38.32 -4.31
C ARG A 707 16.98 -39.78 -3.95
N VAL A 708 15.90 -40.57 -3.84
CA VAL A 708 16.01 -42.01 -3.55
C VAL A 708 16.64 -42.76 -4.72
N ALA A 709 16.30 -42.42 -5.96
CA ALA A 709 16.91 -42.99 -7.17
C ALA A 709 18.41 -42.70 -7.24
N TYR A 710 18.82 -41.46 -6.94
CA TYR A 710 20.23 -41.06 -6.95
C TYR A 710 21.02 -41.87 -5.91
N ARG A 711 20.48 -42.01 -4.69
CA ARG A 711 21.08 -42.83 -3.62
C ARG A 711 21.10 -44.34 -3.92
N LEU A 712 20.21 -44.80 -4.80
CA LEU A 712 20.20 -46.18 -5.31
C LEU A 712 21.17 -46.38 -6.50
N GLY A 713 21.79 -45.31 -7.01
CA GLY A 713 22.65 -45.33 -8.19
C GLY A 713 21.90 -45.31 -9.53
N ASP A 714 20.59 -45.02 -9.51
CA ASP A 714 19.75 -44.91 -10.72
C ASP A 714 19.80 -43.48 -11.28
N ILE A 715 20.88 -43.17 -12.00
CA ILE A 715 21.16 -41.84 -12.56
C ILE A 715 20.11 -41.42 -13.60
N GLU A 716 19.72 -42.33 -14.48
CA GLU A 716 18.69 -42.07 -15.50
C GLU A 716 17.34 -41.78 -14.88
N GLY A 717 16.92 -42.58 -13.88
CA GLY A 717 15.70 -42.32 -13.12
C GLY A 717 15.74 -40.99 -12.39
N THR A 718 16.88 -40.61 -11.79
CA THR A 718 17.05 -39.28 -11.17
C THR A 718 16.86 -38.15 -12.18
N ARG A 719 17.51 -38.23 -13.35
CA ARG A 719 17.39 -37.23 -14.42
C ARG A 719 15.94 -37.11 -14.89
N GLU A 720 15.26 -38.22 -15.13
CA GLU A 720 13.86 -38.24 -15.54
C GLU A 720 12.95 -37.56 -14.52
N TYR A 721 13.06 -37.92 -13.23
CA TYR A 721 12.24 -37.32 -12.17
C TYR A 721 12.50 -35.83 -11.99
N LEU A 722 13.75 -35.36 -12.13
CA LEU A 722 14.09 -33.94 -12.04
C LEU A 722 13.54 -33.15 -13.24
N HIS A 723 13.61 -33.68 -14.45
CA HIS A 723 12.97 -33.04 -15.61
C HIS A 723 11.45 -32.98 -15.48
N LEU A 724 10.82 -34.04 -14.98
CA LEU A 724 9.38 -34.03 -14.69
C LEU A 724 9.03 -32.97 -13.63
N ALA A 725 9.90 -32.77 -12.62
CA ALA A 725 9.69 -31.72 -11.61
C ALA A 725 9.75 -30.32 -12.22
N LEU A 726 10.74 -30.06 -13.09
CA LEU A 726 10.89 -28.78 -13.78
C LEU A 726 9.79 -28.51 -14.82
N ASN A 727 9.28 -29.55 -15.48
CA ASN A 727 8.11 -29.44 -16.36
C ASN A 727 6.83 -29.10 -15.58
N ALA A 728 6.72 -29.58 -14.34
CA ALA A 728 5.58 -29.30 -13.47
C ALA A 728 5.68 -27.89 -12.85
N ASP A 729 6.89 -27.46 -12.48
CA ASP A 729 7.21 -26.12 -11.98
C ASP A 729 8.56 -25.65 -12.52
N HIS A 730 8.52 -24.71 -13.47
CA HIS A 730 9.72 -24.16 -14.12
C HIS A 730 10.61 -23.35 -13.17
N ASN A 731 10.11 -22.99 -11.97
CA ASN A 731 10.85 -22.23 -10.97
C ASN A 731 11.20 -23.07 -9.73
N ASP A 732 11.16 -24.42 -9.80
CA ASP A 732 11.60 -25.28 -8.70
C ASP A 732 13.13 -25.24 -8.55
N HIS A 733 13.60 -24.25 -7.79
CA HIS A 733 15.01 -24.02 -7.51
C HIS A 733 15.71 -25.23 -6.88
N GLN A 734 15.00 -26.07 -6.11
CA GLN A 734 15.58 -27.30 -5.54
C GLN A 734 15.83 -28.34 -6.62
N ALA A 735 14.88 -28.52 -7.55
CA ALA A 735 15.06 -29.43 -8.68
C ALA A 735 16.18 -28.95 -9.62
N MET A 736 16.28 -27.64 -9.89
CA MET A 736 17.39 -27.05 -10.66
C MET A 736 18.75 -27.33 -10.01
N HIS A 737 18.86 -27.08 -8.71
CA HIS A 737 20.10 -27.34 -7.96
C HIS A 737 20.47 -28.83 -7.97
N MET A 738 19.51 -29.73 -7.72
CA MET A 738 19.75 -31.18 -7.78
C MET A 738 20.20 -31.63 -9.18
N LEU A 739 19.65 -31.04 -10.23
CA LEU A 739 20.01 -31.37 -11.61
C LEU A 739 21.38 -30.80 -12.00
N ALA A 740 21.70 -29.57 -11.58
CA ALA A 740 23.02 -28.98 -11.75
C ALA A 740 24.09 -29.85 -11.07
N LYS A 741 23.83 -30.28 -9.84
CA LYS A 741 24.73 -31.17 -9.10
C LYS A 741 24.89 -32.54 -9.78
N LEU A 742 23.80 -33.10 -10.31
CA LEU A 742 23.87 -34.35 -11.07
C LEU A 742 24.81 -34.23 -12.29
N TYR A 743 24.72 -33.12 -13.04
CA TYR A 743 25.59 -32.85 -14.18
C TYR A 743 27.06 -32.71 -13.77
N LEU A 744 27.34 -31.97 -12.69
CA LEU A 744 28.70 -31.82 -12.18
C LEU A 744 29.28 -33.15 -11.66
N ASP A 745 28.49 -33.95 -10.95
CA ASP A 745 28.92 -35.25 -10.42
C ASP A 745 29.24 -36.26 -11.54
N GLN A 746 28.52 -36.19 -12.66
CA GLN A 746 28.82 -37.01 -13.86
C GLN A 746 29.92 -36.42 -14.74
N GLY A 747 30.31 -35.16 -14.51
CA GLY A 747 31.22 -34.42 -15.40
C GLY A 747 30.62 -34.11 -16.77
N GLU A 748 29.29 -34.07 -16.87
CA GLU A 748 28.54 -33.86 -18.10
C GLU A 748 28.03 -32.41 -18.18
N ASP A 749 28.17 -31.78 -19.35
CA ASP A 749 27.59 -30.47 -19.69
C ASP A 749 27.70 -29.38 -18.60
N PRO A 750 28.93 -28.95 -18.22
CA PRO A 750 29.14 -27.93 -17.18
C PRO A 750 28.50 -26.57 -17.53
N GLN A 751 28.21 -26.32 -18.81
CA GLN A 751 27.46 -25.16 -19.29
C GLN A 751 26.00 -25.19 -18.85
N ILE A 752 25.35 -26.37 -18.95
CA ILE A 752 23.96 -26.55 -18.50
C ILE A 752 23.90 -26.46 -16.98
N ALA A 753 24.88 -27.05 -16.30
CA ALA A 753 25.01 -26.95 -14.84
C ALA A 753 25.15 -25.48 -14.37
N GLU A 754 25.95 -24.65 -15.06
CA GLU A 754 26.06 -23.22 -14.75
C GLU A 754 24.72 -22.49 -14.90
N VAL A 755 23.99 -22.71 -15.99
CA VAL A 755 22.71 -22.04 -16.23
C VAL A 755 21.71 -22.39 -15.13
N LEU A 756 21.58 -23.68 -14.80
CA LEU A 756 20.68 -24.16 -13.74
C LEU A 756 21.10 -23.65 -12.35
N ALA A 757 22.41 -23.67 -12.05
CA ALA A 757 22.94 -23.16 -10.79
C ALA A 757 22.68 -21.65 -10.65
N ARG A 758 22.93 -20.87 -11.70
CA ARG A 758 22.69 -19.42 -11.73
C ARG A 758 21.21 -19.07 -11.54
N GLN A 759 20.31 -19.82 -12.18
CA GLN A 759 18.86 -19.66 -11.98
C GLN A 759 18.44 -20.02 -10.55
N SER A 760 18.94 -21.14 -10.00
CA SER A 760 18.60 -21.56 -8.63
C SER A 760 19.06 -20.54 -7.59
N ALA A 761 20.25 -19.97 -7.74
CA ALA A 761 20.81 -18.93 -6.87
C ALA A 761 20.07 -17.59 -7.02
N ALA A 762 19.66 -17.22 -8.23
CA ALA A 762 18.86 -16.01 -8.46
C ALA A 762 17.45 -16.11 -7.85
N LEU A 763 16.83 -17.29 -7.90
CA LEU A 763 15.52 -17.55 -7.31
C LEU A 763 15.55 -17.64 -5.77
N SER A 764 16.64 -18.14 -5.19
CA SER A 764 16.82 -18.21 -3.73
C SER A 764 18.22 -17.79 -3.30
N PRO A 765 18.50 -16.47 -3.22
CA PRO A 765 19.84 -15.95 -2.91
C PRO A 765 20.35 -16.28 -1.50
N GLY A 766 19.48 -16.69 -0.57
CA GLY A 766 19.83 -16.97 0.82
C GLY A 766 20.28 -18.41 1.10
N VAL A 767 20.44 -19.26 0.08
CA VAL A 767 20.89 -20.65 0.23
C VAL A 767 22.32 -20.80 -0.27
N ASP A 768 23.28 -20.85 0.65
CA ASP A 768 24.72 -20.89 0.36
C ASP A 768 25.09 -22.04 -0.61
N ALA A 769 24.47 -23.21 -0.41
CA ALA A 769 24.69 -24.37 -1.26
C ALA A 769 24.42 -24.13 -2.75
N TYR A 770 23.58 -23.16 -3.11
CA TYR A 770 23.30 -22.83 -4.51
C TYR A 770 24.42 -22.00 -5.14
N TRP A 771 25.00 -21.09 -4.36
CA TRP A 771 26.18 -20.34 -4.76
C TRP A 771 27.40 -21.24 -4.87
N ASP A 772 27.58 -22.18 -3.95
CA ASP A 772 28.66 -23.16 -4.00
C ASP A 772 28.59 -24.00 -5.29
N THR A 773 27.41 -24.50 -5.66
CA THR A 773 27.22 -25.23 -6.92
C THR A 773 27.46 -24.36 -8.15
N LEU A 774 27.17 -23.05 -8.10
CA LEU A 774 27.50 -22.13 -9.20
C LEU A 774 29.01 -21.91 -9.31
N VAL A 775 29.72 -21.79 -8.19
CA VAL A 775 31.18 -21.70 -8.16
C VAL A 775 31.79 -22.97 -8.76
N GLU A 776 31.36 -24.15 -8.31
CA GLU A 776 31.80 -25.45 -8.85
C GLU A 776 31.57 -25.53 -10.37
N ALA A 777 30.41 -25.08 -10.86
CA ALA A 777 30.09 -25.07 -12.29
C ALA A 777 30.97 -24.11 -13.11
N LEU A 778 31.30 -22.93 -12.57
CA LEU A 778 32.18 -21.96 -13.21
C LEU A 778 33.64 -22.43 -13.23
N GLU A 779 34.09 -23.07 -12.15
CA GLU A 779 35.42 -23.67 -12.06
C GLU A 779 35.57 -24.84 -13.04
N ALA A 780 34.55 -25.69 -13.18
CA ALA A 780 34.52 -26.77 -14.17
C ALA A 780 34.63 -26.26 -15.63
N GLN A 781 34.28 -25.00 -15.89
CA GLN A 781 34.45 -24.35 -17.20
C GLN A 781 35.75 -23.54 -17.33
N GLY A 782 36.56 -23.43 -16.28
CA GLY A 782 37.78 -22.61 -16.27
C GLY A 782 37.53 -21.10 -16.14
N LYS A 783 36.32 -20.67 -15.74
CA LYS A 783 35.97 -19.25 -15.53
C LYS A 783 36.37 -18.75 -14.13
N GLY A 784 37.65 -18.88 -13.78
CA GLY A 784 38.14 -18.62 -12.42
C GLY A 784 37.92 -17.19 -11.89
N GLU A 785 38.00 -16.17 -12.76
CA GLU A 785 37.77 -14.78 -12.34
C GLU A 785 36.30 -14.49 -12.00
N GLU A 786 35.36 -15.07 -12.74
CA GLU A 786 33.94 -14.98 -12.45
C GLU A 786 33.58 -15.77 -11.20
N ALA A 787 34.14 -16.98 -11.05
CA ALA A 787 33.97 -17.81 -9.86
C ALA A 787 34.41 -17.06 -8.59
N ALA A 788 35.56 -16.37 -8.61
CA ALA A 788 36.05 -15.57 -7.50
C ALA A 788 35.12 -14.40 -7.14
N LYS A 789 34.53 -13.73 -8.14
CA LYS A 789 33.54 -12.66 -7.93
C LYS A 789 32.25 -13.19 -7.31
N VAL A 790 31.79 -14.36 -7.76
CA VAL A 790 30.58 -15.02 -7.20
C VAL A 790 30.84 -15.48 -5.76
N ALA A 791 31.99 -16.09 -5.48
CA ALA A 791 32.38 -16.50 -4.14
C ALA A 791 32.50 -15.31 -3.17
N ALA A 792 33.05 -14.18 -3.62
CA ALA A 792 33.12 -12.96 -2.82
C ALA A 792 31.74 -12.39 -2.48
N ARG A 793 30.77 -12.56 -3.39
CA ARG A 793 29.37 -12.16 -3.18
C ARG A 793 28.61 -13.11 -2.26
N ALA A 794 28.93 -14.40 -2.26
CA ALA A 794 28.32 -15.36 -1.34
C ALA A 794 28.81 -15.19 0.11
N ALA A 795 30.00 -14.61 0.29
CA ALA A 795 30.63 -14.42 1.59
C ALA A 795 30.28 -13.09 2.31
N GLY A 796 29.59 -12.16 1.64
CA GLY A 796 29.24 -10.83 2.17
C GLY A 796 27.74 -10.60 2.16
#